data_AF-A0A1I7DKA6-F1
#
_entry.id   AF-A0A1I7DKA6-F1
#
_cell.length_a   1.000
_cell.length_b   1.000
_cell.length_c   1.000
_cell.angle_alpha   90.00
_cell.angle_beta   90.00
_cell.angle_gamma   90.00
#
_symmetry.space_group_name_H-M   'P 1'
#
loop_
_entity.id
_entity.type
_entity.pdbx_description
1 polymer ?
#
loop_
_entity_poly.entity_id
_entity_poly.type
_entity_poly.pdbx_seq_one_letter_code
_entity_poly.pdbx_strand_id
1 'polypeptide(L)'
;MSGPATWLLIPPVSTRLRARYQRYRQHGASWFSAAAGCFWVILAWLFIPLEHPCWQQLRAQQQYWFPHIDPDRPRPLDPARYLLQSLWLLVTLPWGPPKSARRQRFARIRTLRGRWHHWLDTLPERVAHRTGHLNHKKEPGHISPHLQRFILGVIVVFALILALLCITQPFNPLSQFVFLLLLWGVALLVRRIPGRFSVLMLIVLSLTVSCRYIWWRYTSTLNWDDPVSLVCGLVLLFAETYAWIVLVLGYFQVVWPLNRQPVPLPKDMSLWPSVDIFVPTYNEDLNVVKNTIYASLGIDWPKDKLKIWILDDGGREEFRQFASMVGVEYIARTTHEHAKAGNINNALKYAKAEFVSIFDCDHVPTRSFLQMTMGWFLKEKKLAMMQTPHHFFSPDPFERNLGRFRKTPNEGTLFYGLVQDGNDMWDATFFCGSCAVMRRGPLDQIGGIAVETVTEDAHTSLRLHRLGNTSAYMRIPQAAGLATESLSAHIGQRIRWARGMVQIFRLDNPLLGKGLKLPQRLCYANAMLHFLSGIPRLIFLTAPLAFLLLHAYIIYAPALMIALFVLPHMIHSSLTNSKIQGKYRHSFWSEIYETVLAWYIAPPTLTALFNPHKGKFNVTAKGGLVEEEYVDWVISRPYILLVLLNLAGVLMGIWRYFYGPENEVLTVFVSIVWVFYNMVILGGAVAVSVESKQVRRAHRVEISMPAAIAREDGHLFSCTVHDFSDGGLGIKINGQAQVLEGQKVNLLLKRGQHEYAFPAMVARVNGNEVGLQLMSLTTKQHIDFVQCTFARADTWALWQDSFPEDKPLESLFDILKLGFRGYRHLAEFAPPSVKVIFRSFTDLVAWVVSFIPRRPARNMAVQQPTT
;
A
#
# COMPACT_ATOMS: atom_id res chain seq x y z
N MET A 1 5.98 29.18 -49.31
CA MET A 1 4.66 29.64 -49.79
C MET A 1 4.89 30.73 -50.83
N SER A 2 5.03 30.32 -52.09
CA SER A 2 4.92 31.16 -53.28
C SER A 2 3.72 30.60 -54.04
N GLY A 3 2.54 31.08 -53.69
CA GLY A 3 1.26 30.51 -54.10
C GLY A 3 0.11 31.50 -53.80
N PRO A 4 -1.14 31.15 -54.15
CA PRO A 4 -2.29 32.06 -54.34
C PRO A 4 -2.69 32.97 -53.15
N ALA A 5 -2.06 32.79 -51.97
CA ALA A 5 -2.24 33.66 -50.82
C ALA A 5 -1.74 35.11 -51.03
N THR A 6 -0.83 35.37 -51.98
CA THR A 6 -0.37 36.73 -52.32
C THR A 6 -1.39 37.54 -53.11
N TRP A 7 -2.39 36.91 -53.73
CA TRP A 7 -3.43 37.59 -54.51
C TRP A 7 -4.66 37.95 -53.67
N LEU A 8 -4.85 37.30 -52.52
CA LEU A 8 -6.03 37.44 -51.65
C LEU A 8 -5.78 38.28 -50.39
N LEU A 9 -4.53 38.59 -50.05
CA LEU A 9 -4.16 39.22 -48.77
C LEU A 9 -3.31 40.48 -49.01
N ILE A 10 -3.64 41.55 -48.29
CA ILE A 10 -2.94 42.85 -48.34
C ILE A 10 -1.44 42.64 -48.00
N PRO A 11 -0.48 43.28 -48.70
CA PRO A 11 0.97 43.04 -48.54
C PRO A 11 1.55 42.95 -47.11
N PRO A 12 1.13 43.75 -46.11
CA PRO A 12 1.63 43.60 -44.75
C PRO A 12 1.14 42.31 -44.06
N VAL A 13 -0.03 41.79 -44.42
CA VAL A 13 -0.61 40.56 -43.85
C VAL A 13 0.11 39.32 -44.41
N SER A 14 0.38 39.30 -45.72
CA SER A 14 1.14 38.22 -46.36
C SER A 14 2.56 38.10 -45.78
N THR A 15 3.20 39.24 -45.52
CA THR A 15 4.56 39.30 -44.97
C THR A 15 4.63 38.74 -43.55
N ARG A 16 3.66 39.09 -42.69
CA ARG A 16 3.57 38.55 -41.32
C ARG A 16 3.22 37.05 -41.29
N LEU A 17 2.34 36.58 -42.17
CA LEU A 17 2.02 35.15 -42.27
C LEU A 17 3.23 34.34 -42.74
N ARG A 18 4.01 34.87 -43.67
CA ARG A 18 5.25 34.24 -44.16
C ARG A 18 6.30 34.14 -43.05
N ALA A 19 6.49 35.21 -42.29
CA ALA A 19 7.39 35.22 -41.13
C ALA A 19 6.95 34.20 -40.06
N ARG A 20 5.64 34.10 -39.77
CA ARG A 20 5.09 33.14 -38.82
C ARG A 20 5.25 31.69 -39.29
N TYR A 21 4.99 31.40 -40.56
CA TYR A 21 5.22 30.09 -41.15
C TYR A 21 6.69 29.68 -41.05
N GLN A 22 7.61 30.59 -41.36
CA GLN A 22 9.06 30.35 -41.21
C GLN A 22 9.46 30.09 -39.76
N ARG A 23 8.92 30.86 -38.81
CA ARG A 23 9.13 30.63 -37.37
C ARG A 23 8.67 29.24 -36.92
N TYR A 24 7.49 28.79 -37.34
CA TYR A 24 7.00 27.43 -37.05
C TYR A 24 7.91 26.34 -37.62
N ARG A 25 8.43 26.53 -38.83
CA ARG A 25 9.37 25.60 -39.46
C ARG A 25 10.72 25.55 -38.73
N GLN A 26 11.23 26.70 -38.27
CA GLN A 26 12.46 26.78 -37.48
C GLN A 26 12.34 26.08 -36.13
N HIS A 27 11.16 26.11 -35.50
CA HIS A 27 10.87 25.41 -34.24
C HIS A 27 10.45 23.94 -34.44
N GLY A 28 10.67 23.37 -35.63
CA GLY A 28 10.51 21.94 -35.88
C GLY A 28 9.07 21.46 -36.14
N ALA A 29 8.17 22.34 -36.61
CA ALA A 29 6.84 21.94 -37.10
C ALA A 29 6.89 21.36 -38.53
N SER A 30 6.08 20.33 -38.81
CA SER A 30 5.94 19.80 -40.17
C SER A 30 5.31 20.84 -41.10
N TRP A 31 5.50 20.69 -42.42
CA TRP A 31 4.95 21.64 -43.40
C TRP A 31 3.42 21.76 -43.29
N PHE A 32 2.75 20.61 -43.13
CA PHE A 32 1.30 20.51 -42.96
C PHE A 32 0.85 21.20 -41.67
N SER A 33 1.58 20.96 -40.57
CA SER A 33 1.24 21.56 -39.28
C SER A 33 1.46 23.07 -39.25
N ALA A 34 2.52 23.55 -39.89
CA ALA A 34 2.79 24.98 -40.04
C ALA A 34 1.73 25.67 -40.93
N ALA A 35 1.30 25.01 -42.01
CA ALA A 35 0.23 25.53 -42.87
C ALA A 35 -1.13 25.55 -42.14
N ALA A 36 -1.49 24.46 -41.47
CA ALA A 36 -2.71 24.38 -40.66
C ALA A 36 -2.69 25.40 -39.51
N GLY A 37 -1.57 25.57 -38.82
CA GLY A 37 -1.41 26.59 -37.77
C GLY A 37 -1.63 28.02 -38.31
N CYS A 38 -1.07 28.35 -39.47
CA CYS A 38 -1.32 29.63 -40.13
C CYS A 38 -2.80 29.80 -40.54
N PHE A 39 -3.44 28.76 -41.06
CA PHE A 39 -4.86 28.78 -41.41
C PHE A 39 -5.76 29.05 -40.19
N TRP A 40 -5.51 28.36 -39.07
CA TRP A 40 -6.24 28.59 -37.82
C TRP A 40 -6.03 29.98 -37.23
N VAL A 41 -4.83 30.54 -37.37
CA VAL A 41 -4.55 31.93 -36.98
C VAL A 41 -5.36 32.92 -37.82
N ILE A 42 -5.48 32.69 -39.13
CA ILE A 42 -6.28 33.55 -40.02
C ILE A 42 -7.76 33.47 -39.63
N LEU A 43 -8.29 32.27 -39.40
CA LEU A 43 -9.65 32.09 -38.90
C LEU A 43 -9.87 32.78 -37.55
N ALA A 44 -8.92 32.64 -36.62
CA ALA A 44 -9.01 33.32 -35.33
C ALA A 44 -8.99 34.86 -35.49
N TRP A 45 -8.21 35.41 -36.42
CA TRP A 45 -8.22 36.85 -36.74
C TRP A 45 -9.53 37.32 -37.37
N LEU A 46 -10.18 36.48 -38.17
CA LEU A 46 -11.45 36.81 -38.84
C LEU A 46 -12.64 36.80 -37.87
N PHE A 47 -12.66 35.86 -36.93
CA PHE A 47 -13.84 35.62 -36.08
C PHE A 47 -13.66 36.06 -34.62
N ILE A 48 -12.44 36.36 -34.18
CA ILE A 48 -12.14 36.77 -32.80
C ILE A 48 -11.39 38.10 -32.85
N PRO A 49 -11.85 39.14 -32.12
CA PRO A 49 -11.17 40.42 -32.04
C PRO A 49 -9.92 40.30 -31.15
N LEU A 50 -8.89 39.62 -31.65
CA LEU A 50 -7.67 39.31 -30.92
C LEU A 50 -6.92 40.57 -30.45
N GLU A 51 -7.18 41.71 -31.10
CA GLU A 51 -6.64 43.02 -30.73
C GLU A 51 -7.23 43.58 -29.43
N HIS A 52 -8.38 43.07 -28.98
CA HIS A 52 -8.99 43.49 -27.73
C HIS A 52 -8.09 43.14 -26.52
N PRO A 53 -7.95 44.04 -25.51
CA PRO A 53 -7.02 43.86 -24.39
C PRO A 53 -7.15 42.51 -23.65
N CYS A 54 -8.37 42.01 -23.51
CA CYS A 54 -8.66 40.72 -22.88
C CYS A 54 -7.98 39.53 -23.60
N TRP A 55 -7.98 39.52 -24.93
CA TRP A 55 -7.36 38.45 -25.74
C TRP A 55 -5.85 38.61 -25.80
N GLN A 56 -5.33 39.84 -25.72
CA GLN A 56 -3.89 40.09 -25.59
C GLN A 56 -3.35 39.56 -24.26
N GLN A 57 -4.08 39.80 -23.15
CA GLN A 57 -3.72 39.30 -21.82
C GLN A 57 -3.76 37.77 -21.75
N LEU A 58 -4.77 37.14 -22.37
CA LEU A 58 -4.86 35.68 -22.45
C LEU A 58 -3.72 35.07 -23.29
N ARG A 59 -3.33 35.73 -24.39
CA ARG A 59 -2.17 35.31 -25.20
C ARG A 59 -0.85 35.47 -24.46
N ALA A 60 -0.68 36.55 -23.68
CA ALA A 60 0.51 36.74 -22.85
C ALA A 60 0.63 35.65 -21.75
N GLN A 61 -0.50 35.15 -21.25
CA GLN A 61 -0.57 34.09 -20.24
C GLN A 61 -0.83 32.69 -20.83
N GLN A 62 -0.64 32.49 -22.14
CA GLN A 62 -0.99 31.24 -22.80
C GLN A 62 -0.26 30.03 -22.19
N GLN A 63 1.04 30.15 -21.88
CA GLN A 63 1.80 29.05 -21.27
C GLN A 63 1.28 28.66 -19.88
N TYR A 64 0.65 29.59 -19.16
CA TYR A 64 0.03 29.32 -17.86
C TYR A 64 -1.31 28.56 -18.02
N TRP A 65 -2.17 29.02 -18.93
CA TRP A 65 -3.51 28.44 -19.13
C TRP A 65 -3.52 27.18 -20.00
N PHE A 66 -2.58 27.07 -20.95
CA PHE A 66 -2.46 25.99 -21.93
C PHE A 66 -1.03 25.37 -21.93
N PRO A 67 -0.55 24.83 -20.80
CA PRO A 67 0.86 24.41 -20.63
C PRO A 67 1.29 23.20 -21.49
N HIS A 68 0.35 22.54 -22.17
CA HIS A 68 0.62 21.39 -23.04
C HIS A 68 0.55 21.73 -24.53
N ILE A 69 0.28 22.99 -24.87
CA ILE A 69 0.19 23.48 -26.24
C ILE A 69 1.31 24.48 -26.48
N ASP A 70 2.21 24.16 -27.39
CA ASP A 70 3.32 25.01 -27.77
C ASP A 70 2.89 25.94 -28.92
N PRO A 71 2.84 27.28 -28.73
CA PRO A 71 2.42 28.21 -29.77
C PRO A 71 3.41 28.33 -30.92
N ASP A 72 4.69 28.05 -30.67
CA ASP A 72 5.76 28.18 -31.65
C ASP A 72 5.95 26.86 -32.44
N ARG A 73 5.38 25.76 -31.95
CA ARG A 73 5.36 24.46 -32.62
C ARG A 73 3.94 23.88 -32.73
N PRO A 74 3.07 24.46 -33.57
CA PRO A 74 1.69 24.02 -33.70
C PRO A 74 1.60 22.58 -34.18
N ARG A 75 0.59 21.84 -33.70
CA ARG A 75 0.17 20.50 -34.17
C ARG A 75 -1.19 20.59 -34.87
N PRO A 76 -1.52 19.69 -35.80
CA PRO A 76 -2.71 19.82 -36.65
C PRO A 76 -4.05 19.91 -35.90
N LEU A 77 -4.13 19.28 -34.72
CA LEU A 77 -5.34 19.23 -33.87
C LEU A 77 -5.23 20.07 -32.59
N ASP A 78 -4.31 21.04 -32.54
CA ASP A 78 -4.24 21.96 -31.41
C ASP A 78 -5.53 22.76 -31.16
N PRO A 79 -6.35 23.14 -32.16
CA PRO A 79 -7.66 23.75 -31.90
C PRO A 79 -8.57 22.88 -31.01
N ALA A 80 -8.57 21.56 -31.22
CA ALA A 80 -9.31 20.64 -30.38
C ALA A 80 -8.73 20.55 -28.96
N ARG A 81 -7.39 20.62 -28.81
CA ARG A 81 -6.74 20.69 -27.49
C ARG A 81 -7.08 21.98 -26.76
N TYR A 82 -7.05 23.13 -27.46
CA TYR A 82 -7.50 24.41 -26.92
C TYR A 82 -8.96 24.35 -26.46
N LEU A 83 -9.84 23.72 -27.24
CA LEU A 83 -11.26 23.57 -26.92
C LEU A 83 -11.47 22.67 -25.68
N LEU A 84 -10.85 21.50 -25.64
CA LEU A 84 -10.94 20.57 -24.51
C LEU A 84 -10.37 21.17 -23.22
N GLN A 85 -9.21 21.82 -23.29
CA GLN A 85 -8.61 22.54 -22.16
C GLN A 85 -9.51 23.70 -21.71
N SER A 86 -10.09 24.47 -22.63
CA SER A 86 -10.96 25.60 -22.29
C SER A 86 -12.25 25.13 -21.63
N LEU A 87 -12.89 24.08 -22.15
CA LEU A 87 -14.07 23.44 -21.54
C LEU A 87 -13.74 22.92 -20.15
N TRP A 88 -12.59 22.28 -19.99
CA TRP A 88 -12.14 21.77 -18.71
C TRP A 88 -11.82 22.89 -17.71
N LEU A 89 -11.16 23.98 -18.13
CA LEU A 89 -10.90 25.16 -17.30
C LEU A 89 -12.22 25.84 -16.89
N LEU A 90 -13.22 25.90 -17.77
CA LEU A 90 -14.56 26.42 -17.46
C LEU A 90 -15.26 25.62 -16.37
N VAL A 91 -15.04 24.30 -16.31
CA VAL A 91 -15.64 23.39 -15.32
C VAL A 91 -14.84 23.32 -14.02
N THR A 92 -13.51 23.41 -14.09
CA THR A 92 -12.61 23.09 -12.97
C THR A 92 -11.96 24.29 -12.29
N LEU A 93 -11.83 25.44 -12.96
CA LEU A 93 -11.40 26.65 -12.28
C LEU A 93 -12.54 27.15 -11.40
N PRO A 94 -12.31 27.36 -10.09
CA PRO A 94 -13.27 28.08 -9.28
C PRO A 94 -13.42 29.48 -9.91
N TRP A 95 -14.62 29.82 -10.38
CA TRP A 95 -14.90 31.17 -10.85
C TRP A 95 -14.49 32.18 -9.76
N GLY A 96 -13.41 32.91 -10.01
CA GLY A 96 -13.06 34.11 -9.27
C GLY A 96 -14.23 35.10 -9.32
N PRO A 97 -14.36 36.00 -8.33
CA PRO A 97 -15.54 36.83 -8.19
C PRO A 97 -15.74 37.71 -9.45
N PRO A 98 -16.89 37.67 -10.14
CA PRO A 98 -17.19 38.62 -11.20
C PRO A 98 -17.49 39.99 -10.57
N LYS A 99 -17.00 41.05 -11.22
CA LYS A 99 -17.41 42.43 -10.93
C LYS A 99 -18.94 42.57 -11.09
N SER A 100 -19.50 43.38 -10.20
CA SER A 100 -20.90 43.67 -9.93
C SER A 100 -21.83 43.76 -11.14
N ALA A 101 -22.78 42.82 -11.27
CA ALA A 101 -24.12 43.03 -11.86
C ALA A 101 -24.95 41.74 -11.85
N ARG A 102 -24.33 40.56 -11.99
CA ARG A 102 -25.04 39.26 -12.02
C ARG A 102 -25.27 38.63 -10.63
N ARG A 103 -24.95 39.36 -9.55
CA ARG A 103 -24.81 38.84 -8.18
C ARG A 103 -26.14 38.49 -7.49
N GLN A 104 -27.29 38.99 -7.95
CA GLN A 104 -28.55 38.75 -7.26
C GLN A 104 -29.21 37.38 -7.54
N ARG A 105 -29.02 36.78 -8.73
CA ARG A 105 -29.71 35.51 -9.07
C ARG A 105 -29.06 34.25 -8.48
N PHE A 106 -27.75 34.23 -8.22
CA PHE A 106 -27.03 33.07 -7.65
C PHE A 106 -26.49 33.26 -6.22
N ALA A 107 -26.65 34.45 -5.62
CA ALA A 107 -26.26 34.69 -4.22
C ALA A 107 -27.01 33.79 -3.24
N ARG A 108 -28.30 33.51 -3.49
CA ARG A 108 -29.09 32.56 -2.67
C ARG A 108 -28.52 31.14 -2.72
N ILE A 109 -28.15 30.63 -3.90
CA ILE A 109 -27.62 29.26 -4.04
C ILE A 109 -26.21 29.16 -3.42
N ARG A 110 -25.38 30.19 -3.53
CA ARG A 110 -24.04 30.20 -2.96
C ARG A 110 -24.04 30.41 -1.44
N THR A 111 -24.96 31.23 -0.91
CA THR A 111 -25.19 31.34 0.53
C THR A 111 -25.82 30.08 1.10
N LEU A 112 -26.74 29.42 0.39
CA LEU A 112 -27.26 28.11 0.74
C LEU A 112 -26.16 27.05 0.74
N ARG A 113 -25.29 27.02 -0.29
CA ARG A 113 -24.15 26.10 -0.35
C ARG A 113 -23.12 26.38 0.74
N GLY A 114 -22.86 27.66 1.03
CA GLY A 114 -21.97 28.07 2.13
C GLY A 114 -22.55 27.72 3.50
N ARG A 115 -23.84 27.97 3.72
CA ARG A 115 -24.57 27.55 4.94
C ARG A 115 -24.63 26.03 5.06
N TRP A 116 -24.81 25.32 3.94
CA TRP A 116 -24.79 23.86 3.89
C TRP A 116 -23.41 23.30 4.24
N HIS A 117 -22.33 23.81 3.63
CA HIS A 117 -20.98 23.39 3.99
C HIS A 117 -20.64 23.75 5.44
N HIS A 118 -20.96 24.95 5.90
CA HIS A 118 -20.74 25.34 7.29
C HIS A 118 -21.57 24.50 8.28
N TRP A 119 -22.83 24.19 7.94
CA TRP A 119 -23.66 23.28 8.73
C TRP A 119 -23.12 21.85 8.72
N LEU A 120 -22.61 21.36 7.58
CA LEU A 120 -21.96 20.06 7.45
C LEU A 120 -20.65 19.98 8.23
N ASP A 121 -19.86 21.05 8.25
CA ASP A 121 -18.56 21.09 8.93
C ASP A 121 -18.73 21.25 10.45
N THR A 122 -19.81 21.91 10.91
CA THR A 122 -20.16 22.04 12.34
C THR A 122 -21.00 20.88 12.88
N LEU A 123 -21.55 20.02 12.02
CA LEU A 123 -22.33 18.83 12.38
C LEU A 123 -21.53 17.83 13.25
N PRO A 124 -20.28 17.47 12.90
CA PRO A 124 -19.39 16.67 13.74
C PRO A 124 -19.27 17.18 15.17
N GLU A 125 -19.01 18.47 15.35
CA GLU A 125 -18.82 19.09 16.67
C GLU A 125 -20.11 19.08 17.48
N ARG A 126 -21.25 19.39 16.83
CA ARG A 126 -22.57 19.35 17.48
C ARG A 126 -22.96 17.95 17.92
N VAL A 127 -22.69 16.94 17.09
CA VAL A 127 -22.95 15.53 17.42
C VAL A 127 -22.01 15.08 18.52
N ALA A 128 -20.71 15.33 18.40
CA ALA A 128 -19.71 14.95 19.40
C ALA A 128 -20.01 15.58 20.78
N HIS A 129 -20.35 16.87 20.82
CA HIS A 129 -20.73 17.58 22.05
C HIS A 129 -22.04 17.03 22.64
N ARG A 130 -23.03 16.67 21.81
CA ARG A 130 -24.27 16.01 22.26
C ARG A 130 -24.06 14.56 22.67
N THR A 131 -23.09 13.82 22.14
CA THR A 131 -22.88 12.41 22.49
C THR A 131 -21.77 12.18 23.50
N GLY A 132 -20.94 13.18 23.82
CA GLY A 132 -19.83 13.07 24.76
C GLY A 132 -20.26 12.62 26.16
N HIS A 133 -21.41 13.10 26.63
CA HIS A 133 -21.98 12.70 27.93
C HIS A 133 -22.49 11.24 27.96
N LEU A 134 -22.82 10.65 26.80
CA LEU A 134 -23.24 9.25 26.68
C LEU A 134 -22.06 8.27 26.75
N ASN A 135 -20.81 8.74 26.61
CA ASN A 135 -19.63 7.90 26.81
C ASN A 135 -19.25 7.76 28.28
N HIS A 136 -19.59 8.73 29.14
CA HIS A 136 -19.32 8.68 30.58
C HIS A 136 -20.41 7.98 31.41
N LYS A 137 -21.61 7.76 30.84
CA LYS A 137 -22.77 7.17 31.54
C LYS A 137 -23.18 5.77 31.02
N LYS A 138 -22.24 4.98 30.52
CA LYS A 138 -22.53 3.63 30.00
C LYS A 138 -22.21 2.53 31.00
N GLU A 139 -23.08 2.40 31.98
CA GLU A 139 -23.50 1.08 32.44
C GLU A 139 -25.01 1.09 32.58
N PRO A 140 -25.77 0.22 31.91
CA PRO A 140 -27.09 -0.17 32.36
C PRO A 140 -26.94 -1.05 33.61
N GLY A 141 -26.32 -0.52 34.68
CA GLY A 141 -26.07 -1.24 35.93
C GLY A 141 -27.35 -1.59 36.71
N HIS A 142 -28.51 -1.14 36.23
CA HIS A 142 -29.82 -1.41 36.83
C HIS A 142 -30.64 -2.48 36.09
N ILE A 143 -30.17 -2.99 34.94
CA ILE A 143 -30.88 -4.01 34.14
C ILE A 143 -30.19 -5.35 34.36
N SER A 144 -30.96 -6.41 34.63
CA SER A 144 -30.38 -7.74 34.80
C SER A 144 -29.64 -8.18 33.52
N PRO A 145 -28.49 -8.86 33.62
CA PRO A 145 -27.70 -9.28 32.45
C PRO A 145 -28.48 -10.21 31.51
N HIS A 146 -29.44 -10.97 32.03
CA HIS A 146 -30.36 -11.78 31.24
C HIS A 146 -31.32 -10.91 30.41
N LEU A 147 -31.90 -9.86 31.01
CA LEU A 147 -32.79 -8.94 30.31
C LEU A 147 -32.03 -8.13 29.25
N GLN A 148 -30.80 -7.72 29.52
CA GLN A 148 -29.96 -7.05 28.52
C GLN A 148 -29.66 -7.94 27.32
N ARG A 149 -29.31 -9.23 27.55
CA ARG A 149 -29.09 -10.21 26.47
C ARG A 149 -30.38 -10.48 25.68
N PHE A 150 -31.52 -10.56 26.37
CA PHE A 150 -32.81 -10.72 25.71
C PHE A 150 -33.16 -9.53 24.82
N ILE A 151 -33.08 -8.30 25.34
CA ILE A 151 -33.32 -7.07 24.58
C ILE A 151 -32.39 -6.98 23.37
N LEU A 152 -31.10 -7.25 23.58
CA LEU A 152 -30.11 -7.27 22.49
C LEU A 152 -30.48 -8.34 21.44
N GLY A 153 -30.90 -9.53 21.87
CA GLY A 153 -31.38 -10.58 20.99
C GLY A 153 -32.57 -10.14 20.14
N VAL A 154 -33.58 -9.52 20.76
CA VAL A 154 -34.76 -8.98 20.05
C VAL A 154 -34.36 -7.92 19.03
N ILE A 155 -33.49 -6.97 19.41
CA ILE A 155 -33.00 -5.92 18.50
C ILE A 155 -32.25 -6.53 17.32
N VAL A 156 -31.37 -7.52 17.57
CA VAL A 156 -30.61 -8.20 16.51
C VAL A 156 -31.54 -8.95 15.57
N VAL A 157 -32.50 -9.71 16.09
CA VAL A 157 -33.47 -10.45 15.25
C VAL A 157 -34.30 -9.49 14.40
N PHE A 158 -34.82 -8.41 14.99
CA PHE A 158 -35.57 -7.40 14.27
C PHE A 158 -34.73 -6.71 13.18
N ALA A 159 -33.48 -6.34 13.50
CA ALA A 159 -32.56 -5.76 12.54
C ALA A 159 -32.22 -6.72 11.39
N LEU A 160 -32.07 -8.02 11.67
CA LEU A 160 -31.85 -9.05 10.65
C LEU A 160 -33.05 -9.21 9.72
N ILE A 161 -34.28 -9.15 10.24
CA ILE A 161 -35.50 -9.16 9.43
C ILE A 161 -35.56 -7.94 8.51
N LEU A 162 -35.29 -6.75 9.03
CA LEU A 162 -35.25 -5.52 8.22
C LEU A 162 -34.14 -5.58 7.16
N ALA A 163 -32.96 -6.09 7.51
CA ALA A 163 -31.86 -6.28 6.57
C ALA A 163 -32.25 -7.26 5.46
N LEU A 164 -32.89 -8.38 5.80
CA LEU A 164 -33.38 -9.37 4.85
C LEU A 164 -34.36 -8.72 3.86
N LEU A 165 -35.35 -7.97 4.36
CA LEU A 165 -36.31 -7.24 3.50
C LEU A 165 -35.62 -6.25 2.56
N CYS A 166 -34.67 -5.46 3.07
CA CYS A 166 -33.89 -4.52 2.24
C CYS A 166 -33.05 -5.21 1.16
N ILE A 167 -32.52 -6.40 1.46
CA ILE A 167 -31.66 -7.16 0.56
C ILE A 167 -32.47 -7.86 -0.52
N THR A 168 -33.58 -8.53 -0.16
CA THR A 168 -34.29 -9.45 -1.06
C THR A 168 -35.37 -8.78 -1.90
N GLN A 169 -35.88 -7.60 -1.50
CA GLN A 169 -36.99 -6.97 -2.18
C GLN A 169 -36.65 -6.62 -3.63
N PRO A 170 -37.36 -7.15 -4.64
CA PRO A 170 -37.14 -6.80 -6.04
C PRO A 170 -37.62 -5.38 -6.30
N PHE A 171 -36.73 -4.53 -6.84
CA PHE A 171 -37.07 -3.16 -7.24
C PHE A 171 -37.06 -3.05 -8.75
N ASN A 172 -37.95 -2.19 -9.28
CA ASN A 172 -37.81 -1.73 -10.65
C ASN A 172 -36.52 -0.88 -10.77
N PRO A 173 -35.98 -0.67 -12.00
CA PRO A 173 -34.71 0.05 -12.18
C PRO A 173 -34.70 1.46 -11.58
N LEU A 174 -35.83 2.18 -11.63
CA LEU A 174 -35.94 3.54 -11.11
C LEU A 174 -35.90 3.57 -9.57
N SER A 175 -36.67 2.70 -8.91
CA SER A 175 -36.69 2.56 -7.46
C SER A 175 -35.34 2.09 -6.94
N GLN A 176 -34.68 1.16 -7.64
CA GLN A 176 -33.31 0.75 -7.36
C GLN A 176 -32.37 1.94 -7.43
N PHE A 177 -32.40 2.71 -8.53
CA PHE A 177 -31.57 3.89 -8.69
C PHE A 177 -31.77 4.92 -7.56
N VAL A 178 -33.02 5.27 -7.24
CA VAL A 178 -33.36 6.22 -6.16
C VAL A 178 -32.87 5.72 -4.81
N PHE A 179 -33.12 4.45 -4.47
CA PHE A 179 -32.68 3.83 -3.23
C PHE A 179 -31.16 3.95 -3.06
N LEU A 180 -30.40 3.63 -4.10
CA LEU A 180 -28.95 3.68 -4.07
C LEU A 180 -28.41 5.11 -4.00
N LEU A 181 -29.06 6.06 -4.67
CA LEU A 181 -28.70 7.48 -4.62
C LEU A 181 -28.90 8.04 -3.20
N LEU A 182 -29.97 7.64 -2.52
CA LEU A 182 -30.22 7.97 -1.12
C LEU A 182 -29.15 7.36 -0.19
N LEU A 183 -28.87 6.06 -0.33
CA LEU A 183 -27.83 5.39 0.45
C LEU A 183 -26.45 6.02 0.24
N TRP A 184 -26.13 6.39 -1.00
CA TRP A 184 -24.89 7.07 -1.33
C TRP A 184 -24.83 8.47 -0.69
N GLY A 185 -25.92 9.23 -0.74
CA GLY A 185 -26.06 10.51 -0.05
C GLY A 185 -25.82 10.38 1.46
N VAL A 186 -26.43 9.38 2.10
CA VAL A 186 -26.22 9.07 3.53
C VAL A 186 -24.76 8.70 3.79
N ALA A 187 -24.16 7.84 2.98
CA ALA A 187 -22.77 7.42 3.15
C ALA A 187 -21.79 8.61 3.04
N LEU A 188 -22.03 9.55 2.12
CA LEU A 188 -21.24 10.78 1.98
C LEU A 188 -21.35 11.71 3.20
N LEU A 189 -22.53 11.79 3.82
CA LEU A 189 -22.75 12.54 5.05
C LEU A 189 -22.04 11.88 6.23
N VAL A 190 -22.27 10.57 6.43
CA VAL A 190 -21.71 9.78 7.52
C VAL A 190 -20.19 9.76 7.46
N ARG A 191 -19.57 9.68 6.27
CA ARG A 191 -18.11 9.67 6.11
C ARG A 191 -17.41 10.88 6.74
N ARG A 192 -18.07 12.04 6.78
CA ARG A 192 -17.52 13.28 7.35
C ARG A 192 -17.55 13.28 8.88
N ILE A 193 -18.38 12.45 9.50
CA ILE A 193 -18.48 12.36 10.94
C ILE A 193 -17.24 11.62 11.48
N PRO A 194 -16.45 12.22 12.39
CA PRO A 194 -15.32 11.56 13.02
C PRO A 194 -15.81 10.56 14.07
N GLY A 195 -14.97 9.58 14.39
CA GLY A 195 -15.25 8.58 15.43
C GLY A 195 -15.67 7.21 14.88
N ARG A 196 -15.83 6.27 15.81
CA ARG A 196 -16.05 4.85 15.50
C ARG A 196 -17.46 4.55 15.01
N PHE A 197 -18.45 5.32 15.45
CA PHE A 197 -19.85 5.11 15.07
C PHE A 197 -20.09 5.31 13.56
N SER A 198 -19.43 6.30 12.95
CA SER A 198 -19.54 6.53 11.50
C SER A 198 -18.96 5.37 10.69
N VAL A 199 -17.86 4.77 11.17
CA VAL A 199 -17.27 3.57 10.55
C VAL A 199 -18.25 2.40 10.60
N LEU A 200 -18.86 2.13 11.76
CA LEU A 200 -19.86 1.05 11.89
C LEU A 200 -21.06 1.25 10.97
N MET A 201 -21.58 2.49 10.88
CA MET A 201 -22.66 2.81 9.94
C MET A 201 -22.27 2.57 8.49
N LEU A 202 -21.07 2.99 8.08
CA LEU A 202 -20.57 2.76 6.73
C LEU A 202 -20.43 1.26 6.42
N ILE A 203 -19.96 0.45 7.38
CA ILE A 203 -19.90 -1.01 7.26
C ILE A 203 -21.32 -1.56 7.02
N VAL A 204 -22.32 -1.17 7.82
CA VAL A 204 -23.70 -1.65 7.65
C VAL A 204 -24.28 -1.25 6.29
N LEU A 205 -24.05 0.00 5.86
CA LEU A 205 -24.49 0.47 4.54
C LEU A 205 -23.81 -0.31 3.41
N SER A 206 -22.50 -0.53 3.51
CA SER A 206 -21.74 -1.30 2.53
C SER A 206 -22.20 -2.75 2.47
N LEU A 207 -22.39 -3.42 3.61
CA LEU A 207 -22.91 -4.78 3.68
C LEU A 207 -24.31 -4.89 3.09
N THR A 208 -25.20 -3.92 3.36
CA THR A 208 -26.56 -3.92 2.81
C THR A 208 -26.55 -3.89 1.27
N VAL A 209 -25.77 -2.99 0.68
CA VAL A 209 -25.66 -2.87 -0.79
C VAL A 209 -24.95 -4.09 -1.39
N SER A 210 -23.92 -4.60 -0.73
CA SER A 210 -23.15 -5.76 -1.20
C SER A 210 -23.94 -7.07 -1.12
N CYS A 211 -24.72 -7.27 -0.06
CA CYS A 211 -25.61 -8.42 0.06
C CYS A 211 -26.76 -8.34 -0.95
N ARG A 212 -27.29 -7.15 -1.23
CA ARG A 212 -28.28 -6.94 -2.29
C ARG A 212 -27.71 -7.25 -3.69
N TYR A 213 -26.44 -6.89 -3.94
CA TYR A 213 -25.72 -7.25 -5.16
C TYR A 213 -25.59 -8.77 -5.32
N ILE A 214 -25.05 -9.47 -4.31
CA ILE A 214 -24.83 -10.91 -4.41
C ILE A 214 -26.15 -11.67 -4.49
N TRP A 215 -27.19 -11.23 -3.77
CA TRP A 215 -28.54 -11.79 -3.88
C TRP A 215 -29.07 -11.71 -5.32
N TRP A 216 -29.01 -10.53 -5.94
CA TRP A 216 -29.42 -10.35 -7.33
C TRP A 216 -28.62 -11.25 -8.30
N ARG A 217 -27.31 -11.42 -8.05
CA ARG A 217 -26.48 -12.33 -8.84
C ARG A 217 -26.96 -13.78 -8.77
N TYR A 218 -27.27 -14.28 -7.58
CA TYR A 218 -27.78 -15.64 -7.40
C TYR A 218 -29.18 -15.85 -8.00
N THR A 219 -30.07 -14.86 -7.93
CA THR A 219 -31.48 -15.07 -8.29
C THR A 219 -31.82 -14.78 -9.76
N SER A 220 -31.09 -13.87 -10.41
CA SER A 220 -31.62 -13.22 -11.62
C SER A 220 -30.64 -13.07 -12.79
N THR A 221 -29.43 -13.62 -12.70
CA THR A 221 -28.37 -13.33 -13.68
C THR A 221 -27.65 -14.54 -14.27
N LEU A 222 -28.04 -15.76 -13.88
CA LEU A 222 -27.51 -16.99 -14.45
C LEU A 222 -28.37 -17.38 -15.66
N ASN A 223 -27.72 -17.71 -16.78
CA ASN A 223 -28.38 -18.25 -17.96
C ASN A 223 -28.38 -19.78 -17.88
N TRP A 224 -29.54 -20.40 -17.68
CA TRP A 224 -29.67 -21.86 -17.57
C TRP A 224 -29.76 -22.56 -18.92
N ASP A 225 -30.03 -21.81 -19.99
CA ASP A 225 -30.30 -22.37 -21.32
C ASP A 225 -29.03 -22.58 -22.17
N ASP A 226 -27.93 -21.89 -21.84
CA ASP A 226 -26.63 -22.05 -22.50
C ASP A 226 -25.56 -22.60 -21.54
N PRO A 227 -25.08 -23.85 -21.74
CA PRO A 227 -24.08 -24.47 -20.87
C PRO A 227 -22.77 -23.68 -20.75
N VAL A 228 -22.30 -23.04 -21.83
CA VAL A 228 -21.02 -22.31 -21.81
C VAL A 228 -21.18 -21.04 -20.97
N SER A 229 -22.22 -20.26 -21.22
CA SER A 229 -22.58 -19.09 -20.40
C SER A 229 -22.81 -19.46 -18.93
N LEU A 230 -23.48 -20.60 -18.66
CA LEU A 230 -23.73 -21.07 -17.30
C LEU A 230 -22.42 -21.37 -16.57
N VAL A 231 -21.51 -22.14 -17.19
CA VAL A 231 -20.22 -22.48 -16.57
C VAL A 231 -19.39 -21.23 -16.31
N CYS A 232 -19.23 -20.35 -17.31
CA CYS A 232 -18.48 -19.11 -17.13
C CYS A 232 -19.14 -18.19 -16.07
N GLY A 233 -20.48 -18.12 -16.05
CA GLY A 233 -21.25 -17.37 -15.07
C GLY A 233 -21.09 -17.90 -13.64
N LEU A 234 -21.10 -19.23 -13.45
CA LEU A 234 -20.85 -19.89 -12.17
C LEU A 234 -19.42 -19.67 -11.67
N VAL A 235 -18.42 -19.73 -12.57
CA VAL A 235 -17.02 -19.44 -12.22
C VAL A 235 -16.85 -18.00 -11.75
N LEU A 236 -17.48 -17.04 -12.43
CA LEU A 236 -17.47 -15.64 -11.98
C LEU A 236 -18.22 -15.48 -10.65
N LEU A 237 -19.40 -16.09 -10.51
CA LEU A 237 -20.19 -16.04 -9.28
C LEU A 237 -19.43 -16.62 -8.08
N PHE A 238 -18.65 -17.68 -8.29
CA PHE A 238 -17.75 -18.23 -7.27
C PHE A 238 -16.70 -17.20 -6.81
N ALA A 239 -16.04 -16.52 -7.76
CA ALA A 239 -15.07 -15.48 -7.45
C ALA A 239 -15.70 -14.29 -6.71
N GLU A 240 -16.90 -13.86 -7.12
CA GLU A 240 -17.66 -12.78 -6.47
C GLU A 240 -18.12 -13.16 -5.06
N THR A 241 -18.57 -14.40 -4.87
CA THR A 241 -18.98 -14.93 -3.57
C THR A 241 -17.80 -15.00 -2.62
N TYR A 242 -16.65 -15.47 -3.10
CA TYR A 242 -15.41 -15.45 -2.33
C TYR A 242 -15.06 -14.01 -1.90
N ALA A 243 -15.09 -13.05 -2.84
CA ALA A 243 -14.77 -11.65 -2.55
C ALA A 243 -15.74 -11.05 -1.52
N TRP A 244 -17.04 -11.39 -1.62
CA TRP A 244 -18.06 -11.00 -0.65
C TRP A 244 -17.81 -11.61 0.74
N ILE A 245 -17.45 -12.90 0.84
CA ILE A 245 -17.10 -13.54 2.12
C ILE A 245 -15.90 -12.83 2.76
N VAL A 246 -14.82 -12.60 2.00
CA VAL A 246 -13.62 -11.91 2.50
C VAL A 246 -13.93 -10.47 2.90
N LEU A 247 -14.82 -9.78 2.18
CA LEU A 247 -15.30 -8.44 2.56
C LEU A 247 -16.00 -8.45 3.91
N VAL A 248 -16.96 -9.37 4.11
CA VAL A 248 -17.72 -9.51 5.37
C VAL A 248 -16.78 -9.83 6.53
N LEU A 249 -15.90 -10.81 6.34
CA LEU A 249 -14.93 -11.22 7.35
C LEU A 249 -13.90 -10.12 7.65
N GLY A 250 -13.45 -9.39 6.62
CA GLY A 250 -12.58 -8.23 6.76
C GLY A 250 -13.21 -7.14 7.59
N TYR A 251 -14.48 -6.80 7.34
CA TYR A 251 -15.22 -5.83 8.16
C TYR A 251 -15.41 -6.29 9.60
N PHE A 252 -15.74 -7.57 9.81
CA PHE A 252 -15.81 -8.15 11.15
C PHE A 252 -14.48 -8.03 11.90
N GLN A 253 -13.38 -8.35 11.23
CA GLN A 253 -12.04 -8.34 11.80
C GLN A 253 -11.60 -6.93 12.25
N VAL A 254 -11.91 -5.89 11.46
CA VAL A 254 -11.47 -4.50 11.73
C VAL A 254 -12.57 -3.62 12.31
N VAL A 255 -13.66 -4.22 12.80
CA VAL A 255 -14.84 -3.48 13.29
C VAL A 255 -14.49 -2.54 14.44
N TRP A 256 -13.53 -2.92 15.29
CA TRP A 256 -13.14 -2.17 16.48
C TRP A 256 -11.69 -2.44 16.90
N PRO A 257 -10.68 -1.84 16.23
CA PRO A 257 -9.28 -1.99 16.61
C PRO A 257 -9.03 -1.43 18.02
N LEU A 258 -8.34 -2.19 18.89
CA LEU A 258 -8.18 -1.86 20.30
C LEU A 258 -7.20 -0.72 20.55
N ASN A 259 -6.13 -0.63 19.76
CA ASN A 259 -5.04 0.33 19.92
C ASN A 259 -4.49 0.35 21.36
N ARG A 260 -4.03 -0.82 21.82
CA ARG A 260 -3.46 -0.98 23.17
C ARG A 260 -2.38 0.06 23.45
N GLN A 261 -2.38 0.56 24.68
CA GLN A 261 -1.35 1.44 25.19
C GLN A 261 -0.36 0.64 26.04
N PRO A 262 0.91 1.09 26.14
CA PRO A 262 1.87 0.48 27.05
C PRO A 262 1.36 0.48 28.49
N VAL A 263 1.57 -0.62 29.20
CA VAL A 263 1.26 -0.73 30.62
C VAL A 263 2.55 -0.48 31.41
N PRO A 264 2.55 0.43 32.41
CA PRO A 264 3.74 0.71 33.19
C PRO A 264 4.19 -0.52 33.98
N LEU A 265 5.50 -0.77 33.98
CA LEU A 265 6.12 -1.80 34.82
C LEU A 265 6.21 -1.34 36.29
N PRO A 266 6.26 -2.28 37.25
CA PRO A 266 6.57 -1.96 38.63
C PRO A 266 7.89 -1.20 38.74
N LYS A 267 7.95 -0.20 39.63
CA LYS A 267 9.19 0.57 39.89
C LYS A 267 10.32 -0.33 40.40
N ASP A 268 9.99 -1.36 41.16
CA ASP A 268 10.95 -2.35 41.63
C ASP A 268 11.30 -3.34 40.52
N MET A 269 12.55 -3.28 40.04
CA MET A 269 13.10 -4.17 39.01
C MET A 269 13.30 -5.61 39.50
N SER A 270 13.27 -5.85 40.82
CA SER A 270 13.33 -7.21 41.38
C SER A 270 12.12 -8.05 40.97
N LEU A 271 10.98 -7.39 40.71
CA LEU A 271 9.73 -8.03 40.27
C LEU A 271 9.67 -8.27 38.75
N TRP A 272 10.64 -7.76 37.99
CA TRP A 272 10.67 -7.96 36.54
C TRP A 272 11.05 -9.42 36.24
N PRO A 273 10.41 -10.07 35.27
CA PRO A 273 10.67 -11.47 34.97
C PRO A 273 11.96 -11.67 34.17
N SER A 274 12.45 -12.92 34.13
CA SER A 274 13.56 -13.31 33.28
C SER A 274 13.12 -13.48 31.82
N VAL A 275 14.00 -13.11 30.88
CA VAL A 275 13.75 -13.16 29.45
C VAL A 275 14.97 -13.74 28.70
N ASP A 276 14.72 -14.74 27.86
CA ASP A 276 15.67 -15.23 26.86
C ASP A 276 15.36 -14.59 25.50
N ILE A 277 16.32 -13.93 24.86
CA ILE A 277 16.20 -13.38 23.51
C ILE A 277 16.84 -14.35 22.52
N PHE A 278 16.08 -14.79 21.54
CA PHE A 278 16.51 -15.70 20.49
C PHE A 278 16.66 -15.00 19.15
N VAL A 279 17.83 -15.20 18.53
CA VAL A 279 18.15 -14.71 17.19
C VAL A 279 18.57 -15.91 16.33
N PRO A 280 17.62 -16.55 15.60
CA PRO A 280 17.92 -17.67 14.72
C PRO A 280 18.55 -17.18 13.41
N THR A 281 19.52 -17.93 12.91
CA THR A 281 20.19 -17.72 11.63
C THR A 281 20.49 -19.06 10.96
N TYR A 282 20.59 -19.06 9.64
CA TYR A 282 20.94 -20.24 8.85
C TYR A 282 22.09 -19.96 7.89
N ASN A 283 21.90 -19.03 6.94
CA ASN A 283 22.89 -18.69 5.91
C ASN A 283 23.17 -17.19 5.79
N GLU A 284 22.60 -16.37 6.67
CA GLU A 284 22.80 -14.92 6.64
C GLU A 284 24.22 -14.53 7.06
N ASP A 285 24.82 -13.55 6.37
CA ASP A 285 26.15 -13.04 6.67
C ASP A 285 26.22 -12.48 8.10
N LEU A 286 27.34 -12.73 8.78
CA LEU A 286 27.57 -12.27 10.15
C LEU A 286 27.38 -10.76 10.30
N ASN A 287 27.70 -9.96 9.28
CA ASN A 287 27.51 -8.51 9.29
C ASN A 287 26.04 -8.09 9.38
N VAL A 288 25.11 -8.91 8.88
CA VAL A 288 23.66 -8.66 9.07
C VAL A 288 23.27 -8.98 10.51
N VAL A 289 23.73 -10.12 11.04
CA VAL A 289 23.35 -10.61 12.37
C VAL A 289 23.93 -9.76 13.50
N LYS A 290 25.15 -9.24 13.33
CA LYS A 290 25.86 -8.38 14.30
C LYS A 290 24.98 -7.25 14.83
N ASN A 291 24.28 -6.53 13.94
CA ASN A 291 23.47 -5.38 14.33
C ASN A 291 22.33 -5.77 15.27
N THR A 292 21.67 -6.89 15.01
CA THR A 292 20.60 -7.42 15.87
C THR A 292 21.13 -7.83 17.24
N ILE A 293 22.30 -8.45 17.32
CA ILE A 293 22.94 -8.84 18.59
C ILE A 293 23.42 -7.61 19.38
N TYR A 294 24.09 -6.66 18.73
CA TYR A 294 24.56 -5.43 19.35
C TYR A 294 23.41 -4.57 19.89
N ALA A 295 22.29 -4.51 19.17
CA ALA A 295 21.08 -3.85 19.65
C ALA A 295 20.44 -4.60 20.84
N SER A 296 20.40 -5.94 20.77
CA SER A 296 19.86 -6.78 21.86
C SER A 296 20.65 -6.60 23.17
N LEU A 297 21.98 -6.46 23.09
CA LEU A 297 22.85 -6.14 24.23
C LEU A 297 22.49 -4.80 24.91
N GLY A 298 21.86 -3.90 24.17
CA GLY A 298 21.46 -2.55 24.61
C GLY A 298 20.04 -2.44 25.14
N ILE A 299 19.29 -3.54 25.24
CA ILE A 299 17.94 -3.53 25.79
C ILE A 299 17.94 -3.16 27.27
N ASP A 300 17.02 -2.27 27.66
CA ASP A 300 16.89 -1.73 29.01
C ASP A 300 16.20 -2.74 29.95
N TRP A 301 16.96 -3.78 30.33
CA TRP A 301 16.56 -4.85 31.25
C TRP A 301 17.68 -5.22 32.23
N PRO A 302 17.37 -5.71 33.45
CA PRO A 302 18.38 -6.22 34.37
C PRO A 302 19.23 -7.33 33.74
N LYS A 303 20.56 -7.19 33.82
CA LYS A 303 21.53 -8.05 33.12
C LYS A 303 21.51 -9.50 33.63
N ASP A 304 21.22 -9.69 34.90
CA ASP A 304 21.04 -11.01 35.54
C ASP A 304 19.76 -11.73 35.07
N LYS A 305 18.81 -10.99 34.48
CA LYS A 305 17.50 -11.50 34.01
C LYS A 305 17.37 -11.55 32.50
N LEU A 306 18.41 -11.16 31.76
CA LEU A 306 18.41 -11.13 30.31
C LEU A 306 19.53 -12.01 29.78
N LYS A 307 19.18 -12.99 28.94
CA LYS A 307 20.16 -13.77 28.18
C LYS A 307 19.84 -13.68 26.70
N ILE A 308 20.89 -13.59 25.88
CA ILE A 308 20.78 -13.48 24.42
C ILE A 308 21.41 -14.73 23.81
N TRP A 309 20.71 -15.33 22.86
CA TRP A 309 21.09 -16.58 22.22
C TRP A 309 21.15 -16.42 20.70
N ILE A 310 22.29 -16.77 20.13
CA ILE A 310 22.46 -16.97 18.69
C ILE A 310 22.12 -18.43 18.40
N LEU A 311 21.07 -18.66 17.61
CA LEU A 311 20.66 -20.01 17.22
C LEU A 311 21.13 -20.25 15.78
N ASP A 312 22.33 -20.79 15.62
CA ASP A 312 22.96 -20.95 14.32
C ASP A 312 22.74 -22.36 13.76
N ASP A 313 21.76 -22.45 12.85
CA ASP A 313 21.44 -23.70 12.16
C ASP A 313 22.41 -24.00 11.01
N GLY A 314 23.37 -23.11 10.72
CA GLY A 314 24.46 -23.35 9.78
C GLY A 314 25.72 -23.97 10.41
N GLY A 315 25.82 -24.02 11.74
CA GLY A 315 26.97 -24.58 12.47
C GLY A 315 28.30 -23.89 12.16
N ARG A 316 28.28 -22.56 11.95
CA ARG A 316 29.41 -21.76 11.48
C ARG A 316 30.30 -21.32 12.64
N GLU A 317 31.59 -21.64 12.54
CA GLU A 317 32.56 -21.35 13.60
C GLU A 317 32.77 -19.84 13.83
N GLU A 318 32.63 -19.01 12.79
CA GLU A 318 32.71 -17.54 12.92
C GLU A 318 31.63 -16.99 13.88
N PHE A 319 30.44 -17.60 13.91
CA PHE A 319 29.35 -17.20 14.81
C PHE A 319 29.63 -17.63 16.25
N ARG A 320 30.23 -18.79 16.46
CA ARG A 320 30.66 -19.26 17.79
C ARG A 320 31.71 -18.33 18.39
N GLN A 321 32.73 -17.97 17.60
CA GLN A 321 33.77 -17.04 18.01
C GLN A 321 33.20 -15.65 18.30
N PHE A 322 32.31 -15.16 17.43
CA PHE A 322 31.63 -13.89 17.64
C PHE A 322 30.80 -13.89 18.92
N ALA A 323 30.02 -14.95 19.18
CA ALA A 323 29.21 -15.07 20.39
C ALA A 323 30.06 -15.01 21.67
N SER A 324 31.18 -15.73 21.68
CA SER A 324 32.14 -15.70 22.79
C SER A 324 32.77 -14.31 22.98
N MET A 325 33.08 -13.60 21.88
CA MET A 325 33.67 -12.26 21.93
C MET A 325 32.73 -11.24 22.56
N VAL A 326 31.44 -11.31 22.26
CA VAL A 326 30.44 -10.33 22.75
C VAL A 326 29.74 -10.77 24.05
N GLY A 327 29.99 -12.00 24.51
CA GLY A 327 29.44 -12.54 25.75
C GLY A 327 27.96 -12.93 25.64
N VAL A 328 27.55 -13.55 24.53
CA VAL A 328 26.20 -14.11 24.33
C VAL A 328 26.26 -15.62 24.15
N GLU A 329 25.12 -16.28 24.37
CA GLU A 329 25.02 -17.73 24.25
C GLU A 329 24.99 -18.14 22.77
N TYR A 330 25.64 -19.25 22.45
CA TYR A 330 25.64 -19.84 21.10
C TYR A 330 25.12 -21.26 21.16
N ILE A 331 24.20 -21.59 20.26
CA ILE A 331 23.77 -22.97 20.07
C ILE A 331 23.66 -23.28 18.58
N ALA A 332 24.16 -24.47 18.23
CA ALA A 332 23.99 -25.10 16.95
C ALA A 332 23.47 -26.53 17.17
N ARG A 333 22.87 -27.12 16.15
CA ARG A 333 22.35 -28.49 16.19
C ARG A 333 22.93 -29.32 15.04
N THR A 334 22.98 -30.62 15.24
CA THR A 334 23.55 -31.58 14.28
C THR A 334 22.56 -32.02 13.21
N THR A 335 21.25 -31.93 13.48
CA THR A 335 20.18 -32.29 12.54
C THR A 335 19.31 -31.08 12.22
N HIS A 336 19.06 -30.85 10.92
CA HIS A 336 18.36 -29.66 10.41
C HIS A 336 16.85 -29.90 10.18
N GLU A 337 16.22 -30.67 11.07
CA GLU A 337 14.79 -30.96 10.97
C GLU A 337 13.94 -29.73 11.28
N HIS A 338 12.83 -29.54 10.57
CA HIS A 338 11.85 -28.47 10.82
C HIS A 338 12.39 -27.03 10.77
N ALA A 339 13.51 -26.78 10.09
CA ALA A 339 14.06 -25.44 9.81
C ALA A 339 14.06 -24.53 11.06
N LYS A 340 13.61 -23.27 10.94
CA LYS A 340 13.60 -22.28 12.03
C LYS A 340 12.84 -22.75 13.27
N ALA A 341 11.68 -23.39 13.10
CA ALA A 341 10.90 -23.93 14.21
C ALA A 341 11.69 -24.94 15.04
N GLY A 342 12.34 -25.89 14.36
CA GLY A 342 13.18 -26.89 15.00
C GLY A 342 14.40 -26.27 15.68
N ASN A 343 15.00 -25.23 15.10
CA ASN A 343 16.15 -24.53 15.68
C ASN A 343 15.76 -23.84 17.00
N ILE A 344 14.63 -23.13 17.00
CA ILE A 344 14.07 -22.53 18.22
C ILE A 344 13.73 -23.60 19.25
N ASN A 345 13.05 -24.68 18.85
CA ASN A 345 12.69 -25.77 19.76
C ASN A 345 13.91 -26.48 20.36
N ASN A 346 15.03 -26.56 19.64
CA ASN A 346 16.28 -27.05 20.20
C ASN A 346 16.80 -26.14 21.31
N ALA A 347 16.82 -24.83 21.07
CA ALA A 347 17.26 -23.83 22.05
C ALA A 347 16.35 -23.80 23.31
N LEU A 348 15.04 -23.96 23.11
CA LEU A 348 14.04 -24.02 24.17
C LEU A 348 14.28 -25.14 25.20
N LYS A 349 15.09 -26.16 24.89
CA LYS A 349 15.51 -27.20 25.86
C LYS A 349 16.51 -26.69 26.89
N TYR A 350 17.34 -25.72 26.50
CA TYR A 350 18.45 -25.18 27.30
C TYR A 350 18.08 -23.85 27.97
N ALA A 351 17.33 -23.01 27.28
CA ALA A 351 16.77 -21.77 27.81
C ALA A 351 15.81 -22.03 28.99
N LYS A 352 15.95 -21.24 30.06
CA LYS A 352 15.20 -21.42 31.34
C LYS A 352 14.47 -20.16 31.81
N ALA A 353 14.50 -19.08 31.04
CA ALA A 353 13.76 -17.87 31.40
C ALA A 353 12.24 -18.09 31.40
N GLU A 354 11.51 -17.25 32.14
CA GLU A 354 10.04 -17.28 32.17
C GLU A 354 9.42 -16.87 30.82
N PHE A 355 10.11 -16.01 30.07
CA PHE A 355 9.68 -15.53 28.77
C PHE A 355 10.77 -15.71 27.72
N VAL A 356 10.34 -15.84 26.47
CA VAL A 356 11.19 -15.92 25.29
C VAL A 356 10.78 -14.84 24.31
N SER A 357 11.75 -14.04 23.85
CA SER A 357 11.58 -13.09 22.75
C SER A 357 12.25 -13.63 21.50
N ILE A 358 11.62 -13.52 20.34
CA ILE A 358 12.16 -14.01 19.08
C ILE A 358 12.33 -12.84 18.12
N PHE A 359 13.54 -12.64 17.60
CA PHE A 359 13.85 -11.73 16.51
C PHE A 359 14.50 -12.50 15.37
N ASP A 360 14.03 -12.31 14.14
CA ASP A 360 14.83 -12.71 12.97
C ASP A 360 16.18 -11.99 12.99
N CYS A 361 17.20 -12.61 12.41
CA CYS A 361 18.56 -12.10 12.44
C CYS A 361 18.76 -10.72 11.80
N ASP A 362 17.81 -10.28 10.96
CA ASP A 362 17.78 -8.96 10.32
C ASP A 362 16.93 -7.93 11.07
N HIS A 363 16.16 -8.33 12.09
CA HIS A 363 15.27 -7.43 12.84
C HIS A 363 15.97 -6.85 14.07
N VAL A 364 16.48 -5.63 13.92
CA VAL A 364 17.24 -4.92 14.94
C VAL A 364 16.27 -4.32 15.99
N PRO A 365 16.27 -4.80 17.26
CA PRO A 365 15.35 -4.30 18.28
C PRO A 365 15.75 -2.93 18.80
N THR A 366 14.78 -2.19 19.32
CA THR A 366 14.99 -0.96 20.09
C THR A 366 15.21 -1.29 21.56
N ARG A 367 15.94 -0.43 22.26
CA ARG A 367 16.24 -0.60 23.70
C ARG A 367 14.99 -0.71 24.59
N SER A 368 13.87 -0.12 24.16
CA SER A 368 12.60 -0.09 24.89
C SER A 368 11.73 -1.34 24.70
N PHE A 369 12.11 -2.28 23.82
CA PHE A 369 11.25 -3.38 23.38
C PHE A 369 10.58 -4.15 24.54
N LEU A 370 11.35 -4.56 25.56
CA LEU A 370 10.80 -5.30 26.71
C LEU A 370 9.95 -4.40 27.62
N GLN A 371 10.34 -3.14 27.83
CA GLN A 371 9.55 -2.21 28.64
C GLN A 371 8.17 -1.94 28.04
N MET A 372 8.08 -1.90 26.71
CA MET A 372 6.84 -1.64 25.97
C MET A 372 5.91 -2.86 25.93
N THR A 373 6.42 -4.06 26.12
CA THR A 373 5.68 -5.33 25.95
C THR A 373 5.36 -6.02 27.29
N MET A 374 6.29 -6.02 28.24
CA MET A 374 6.22 -6.85 29.45
C MET A 374 5.12 -6.45 30.43
N GLY A 375 4.72 -5.17 30.48
CA GLY A 375 3.67 -4.70 31.39
C GLY A 375 2.33 -5.42 31.20
N TRP A 376 2.00 -5.83 29.97
CA TRP A 376 0.76 -6.56 29.70
C TRP A 376 0.76 -7.98 30.25
N PHE A 377 1.90 -8.67 30.28
CA PHE A 377 1.99 -10.01 30.87
C PHE A 377 1.80 -10.02 32.39
N LEU A 378 2.17 -8.92 33.07
CA LEU A 378 1.94 -8.75 34.49
C LEU A 378 0.46 -8.46 34.79
N LYS A 379 -0.19 -7.68 33.91
CA LYS A 379 -1.60 -7.34 34.03
C LYS A 379 -2.54 -8.50 33.67
N GLU A 380 -2.22 -9.24 32.61
CA GLU A 380 -3.03 -10.32 32.07
C GLU A 380 -2.32 -11.67 32.23
N LYS A 381 -2.66 -12.42 33.29
CA LYS A 381 -1.99 -13.70 33.61
C LYS A 381 -2.16 -14.78 32.53
N LYS A 382 -3.25 -14.73 31.74
CA LYS A 382 -3.53 -15.66 30.63
C LYS A 382 -2.84 -15.28 29.31
N LEU A 383 -2.18 -14.12 29.26
CA LEU A 383 -1.46 -13.67 28.07
C LEU A 383 -0.27 -14.61 27.84
N ALA A 384 -0.32 -15.30 26.71
CA ALA A 384 0.74 -16.21 26.27
C ALA A 384 1.67 -15.56 25.25
N MET A 385 1.20 -14.59 24.47
CA MET A 385 1.99 -13.98 23.40
C MET A 385 1.64 -12.50 23.19
N MET A 386 2.69 -11.69 23.01
CA MET A 386 2.61 -10.27 22.70
C MET A 386 3.38 -9.99 21.41
N GLN A 387 2.69 -9.57 20.35
CA GLN A 387 3.29 -9.26 19.04
C GLN A 387 3.45 -7.74 18.86
N THR A 388 4.56 -7.32 18.24
CA THR A 388 4.78 -5.94 17.78
C THR A 388 4.92 -5.88 16.24
N PRO A 389 4.68 -4.73 15.58
CA PRO A 389 4.77 -4.60 14.13
C PRO A 389 6.12 -5.06 13.56
N HIS A 390 6.10 -5.69 12.39
CA HIS A 390 7.30 -5.76 11.56
C HIS A 390 7.42 -4.44 10.80
N HIS A 391 8.47 -3.69 11.13
CA HIS A 391 8.82 -2.48 10.41
C HIS A 391 10.02 -2.78 9.53
N PHE A 392 10.02 -2.28 8.29
CA PHE A 392 11.14 -2.43 7.37
C PHE A 392 11.69 -1.05 7.04
N PHE A 393 13.00 -0.87 7.22
CA PHE A 393 13.67 0.39 6.90
C PHE A 393 14.25 0.41 5.49
N SER A 394 14.26 -0.73 4.79
CA SER A 394 14.55 -0.83 3.35
C SER A 394 13.25 -0.91 2.53
N PRO A 395 13.24 -0.35 1.30
CA PRO A 395 12.09 -0.45 0.41
C PRO A 395 11.84 -1.90 0.00
N ASP A 396 10.57 -2.29 -0.07
CA ASP A 396 10.20 -3.53 -0.77
C ASP A 396 10.34 -3.36 -2.31
N PRO A 397 10.34 -4.45 -3.09
CA PRO A 397 10.49 -4.36 -4.54
C PRO A 397 9.40 -3.52 -5.24
N PHE A 398 8.19 -3.44 -4.69
CA PHE A 398 7.14 -2.59 -5.26
C PHE A 398 7.47 -1.11 -5.03
N GLU A 399 7.88 -0.74 -3.81
CA GLU A 399 8.27 0.63 -3.49
C GLU A 399 9.49 1.10 -4.29
N ARG A 400 10.48 0.21 -4.44
CA ARG A 400 11.70 0.47 -5.20
C ARG A 400 11.42 0.60 -6.69
N ASN A 401 10.82 -0.42 -7.30
CA ASN A 401 10.66 -0.51 -8.76
C ASN A 401 9.67 0.55 -9.29
N LEU A 402 8.77 1.03 -8.44
CA LEU A 402 7.82 2.08 -8.80
C LEU A 402 8.27 3.50 -8.39
N GLY A 403 9.41 3.64 -7.69
CA GLY A 403 9.95 4.92 -7.23
C GLY A 403 9.07 5.62 -6.19
N ARG A 404 8.42 4.83 -5.32
CA ARG A 404 7.37 5.25 -4.39
C ARG A 404 7.71 5.00 -2.91
N PHE A 405 8.93 4.58 -2.59
CA PHE A 405 9.40 4.47 -1.21
C PHE A 405 9.08 5.72 -0.39
N ARG A 406 8.46 5.53 0.78
CA ARG A 406 7.96 6.57 1.70
C ARG A 406 6.90 7.53 1.15
N LYS A 407 6.40 7.34 -0.07
CA LYS A 407 5.30 8.15 -0.64
C LYS A 407 3.95 7.46 -0.48
N THR A 408 3.95 6.14 -0.56
CA THR A 408 2.77 5.28 -0.41
C THR A 408 3.06 4.24 0.66
N PRO A 409 2.07 3.85 1.49
CA PRO A 409 2.24 2.76 2.43
C PRO A 409 2.66 1.46 1.74
N ASN A 410 3.60 0.73 2.34
CA ASN A 410 4.03 -0.57 1.83
C ASN A 410 2.95 -1.66 2.00
N GLU A 411 3.18 -2.84 1.41
CA GLU A 411 2.20 -3.92 1.45
C GLU A 411 1.92 -4.41 2.89
N GLY A 412 2.95 -4.56 3.72
CA GLY A 412 2.81 -5.01 5.11
C GLY A 412 2.08 -4.03 6.04
N THR A 413 2.00 -2.74 5.68
CA THR A 413 1.46 -1.68 6.54
C THR A 413 -0.02 -1.90 6.85
N LEU A 414 -0.81 -2.46 5.93
CA LEU A 414 -2.22 -2.79 6.21
C LEU A 414 -2.33 -3.85 7.31
N PHE A 415 -1.51 -4.90 7.21
CA PHE A 415 -1.57 -6.03 8.13
C PHE A 415 -1.11 -5.65 9.53
N TYR A 416 0.08 -5.05 9.65
CA TYR A 416 0.64 -4.63 10.94
C TYR A 416 0.03 -3.33 11.47
N GLY A 417 -0.59 -2.50 10.64
CA GLY A 417 -1.21 -1.24 11.06
C GLY A 417 -2.65 -1.40 11.55
N LEU A 418 -3.46 -2.21 10.87
CA LEU A 418 -4.89 -2.30 11.15
C LEU A 418 -5.37 -3.72 11.45
N VAL A 419 -4.94 -4.71 10.66
CA VAL A 419 -5.49 -6.07 10.73
C VAL A 419 -5.11 -6.76 12.03
N GLN A 420 -3.85 -6.69 12.46
CA GLN A 420 -3.39 -7.27 13.74
C GLN A 420 -4.02 -6.58 14.96
N ASP A 421 -4.24 -5.26 14.89
CA ASP A 421 -4.93 -4.49 15.94
C ASP A 421 -6.44 -4.80 15.97
N GLY A 422 -7.04 -5.11 14.81
CA GLY A 422 -8.40 -5.64 14.71
C GLY A 422 -8.51 -7.06 15.27
N ASN A 423 -7.52 -7.92 15.03
CA ASN A 423 -7.45 -9.26 15.61
C ASN A 423 -7.32 -9.26 17.13
N ASP A 424 -6.63 -8.28 17.69
CA ASP A 424 -6.45 -8.14 19.14
C ASP A 424 -7.80 -7.96 19.87
N MET A 425 -8.77 -7.27 19.25
CA MET A 425 -10.15 -7.18 19.76
C MET A 425 -10.80 -8.56 19.97
N TRP A 426 -10.45 -9.51 19.12
CA TRP A 426 -11.03 -10.84 19.09
C TRP A 426 -10.15 -11.90 19.75
N ASP A 427 -9.08 -11.48 20.45
CA ASP A 427 -8.11 -12.39 21.07
C ASP A 427 -7.53 -13.37 20.04
N ALA A 428 -7.22 -12.85 18.85
CA ALA A 428 -6.82 -13.60 17.66
C ALA A 428 -5.55 -13.05 17.00
N THR A 429 -4.73 -12.29 17.72
CA THR A 429 -3.44 -11.78 17.21
C THR A 429 -2.51 -12.95 16.92
N PHE A 430 -1.89 -12.94 15.73
CA PHE A 430 -0.95 -13.98 15.31
C PHE A 430 0.49 -13.59 15.64
N PHE A 431 1.28 -14.59 16.02
CA PHE A 431 2.73 -14.56 16.00
C PHE A 431 3.18 -14.58 14.54
N CYS A 432 4.04 -13.62 14.17
CA CYS A 432 4.54 -13.44 12.82
C CYS A 432 6.00 -13.88 12.65
N GLY A 433 6.49 -14.79 13.50
CA GLY A 433 7.85 -15.33 13.40
C GLY A 433 8.94 -14.47 14.03
N SER A 434 8.71 -13.18 14.25
CA SER A 434 9.68 -12.23 14.80
C SER A 434 8.98 -11.10 15.55
N CYS A 435 9.71 -10.31 16.33
CA CYS A 435 9.24 -9.13 17.07
C CYS A 435 8.13 -9.45 18.08
N ALA A 436 8.23 -10.60 18.75
CA ALA A 436 7.24 -11.06 19.71
C ALA A 436 7.88 -11.62 20.98
N VAL A 437 7.14 -11.48 22.08
CA VAL A 437 7.45 -12.09 23.38
C VAL A 437 6.42 -13.18 23.67
N MET A 438 6.87 -14.31 24.17
CA MET A 438 6.03 -15.45 24.54
C MET A 438 6.31 -15.89 25.97
N ARG A 439 5.26 -16.31 26.67
CA ARG A 439 5.37 -16.95 27.98
C ARG A 439 5.79 -18.42 27.81
N ARG A 440 6.83 -18.84 28.52
CA ARG A 440 7.41 -20.18 28.38
C ARG A 440 6.43 -21.30 28.73
N GLY A 441 5.69 -21.16 29.84
CA GLY A 441 4.73 -22.18 30.31
C GLY A 441 3.70 -22.60 29.25
N PRO A 442 2.87 -21.69 28.71
CA PRO A 442 1.94 -22.01 27.62
C PRO A 442 2.63 -22.52 26.36
N LEU A 443 3.81 -22.00 26.02
CA LEU A 443 4.59 -22.45 24.87
C LEU A 443 5.04 -23.92 25.03
N ASP A 444 5.44 -24.33 26.23
CA ASP A 444 5.79 -25.72 26.52
C ASP A 444 4.60 -26.67 26.49
N GLN A 445 3.43 -26.21 26.94
CA GLN A 445 2.21 -27.01 26.91
C GLN A 445 1.79 -27.42 25.48
N ILE A 446 2.14 -26.61 24.47
CA ILE A 446 1.89 -26.93 23.06
C ILE A 446 3.07 -27.63 22.36
N GLY A 447 4.13 -27.98 23.10
CA GLY A 447 5.32 -28.65 22.57
C GLY A 447 6.34 -27.72 21.91
N GLY A 448 6.29 -26.41 22.21
CA GLY A 448 7.15 -25.39 21.60
C GLY A 448 6.52 -24.75 20.36
N ILE A 449 7.36 -24.28 19.44
CA ILE A 449 6.96 -23.76 18.13
C ILE A 449 6.44 -24.92 17.27
N ALA A 450 5.31 -24.73 16.59
CA ALA A 450 4.71 -25.75 15.72
C ALA A 450 5.67 -26.15 14.58
N VAL A 451 5.58 -27.39 14.08
CA VAL A 451 6.56 -27.94 13.10
C VAL A 451 5.91 -28.60 11.88
N GLU A 452 4.60 -28.73 11.88
CA GLU A 452 3.82 -29.49 10.91
C GLU A 452 3.55 -28.71 9.62
N THR A 453 3.65 -27.38 9.67
CA THR A 453 3.39 -26.48 8.54
C THR A 453 4.58 -25.57 8.29
N VAL A 454 4.68 -25.01 7.09
CA VAL A 454 5.79 -24.11 6.71
C VAL A 454 5.64 -22.71 7.32
N THR A 455 4.48 -22.40 7.88
CA THR A 455 4.20 -21.18 8.65
C THR A 455 4.02 -21.55 10.11
N GLU A 456 5.14 -21.93 10.73
CA GLU A 456 5.18 -22.39 12.12
C GLU A 456 4.60 -21.36 13.10
N ASP A 457 4.74 -20.09 12.75
CA ASP A 457 4.44 -18.94 13.57
C ASP A 457 2.93 -18.77 13.81
N ALA A 458 2.17 -18.68 12.73
CA ALA A 458 0.72 -18.62 12.76
C ALA A 458 0.12 -19.90 13.36
N HIS A 459 0.72 -21.07 13.08
CA HIS A 459 0.27 -22.34 13.63
C HIS A 459 0.49 -22.42 15.14
N THR A 460 1.61 -21.91 15.64
CA THR A 460 1.89 -21.79 17.09
C THR A 460 0.80 -20.97 17.78
N SER A 461 0.39 -19.84 17.18
CA SER A 461 -0.68 -18.99 17.72
C SER A 461 -2.01 -19.73 17.82
N LEU A 462 -2.36 -20.48 16.77
CA LEU A 462 -3.57 -21.29 16.72
C LEU A 462 -3.60 -22.32 17.85
N ARG A 463 -2.47 -22.98 18.12
CA ARG A 463 -2.32 -23.95 19.22
C ARG A 463 -2.47 -23.30 20.59
N LEU A 464 -1.84 -22.15 20.81
CA LEU A 464 -1.96 -21.40 22.05
C LEU A 464 -3.42 -21.02 22.33
N HIS A 465 -4.12 -20.48 21.33
CA HIS A 465 -5.52 -20.08 21.45
C HIS A 465 -6.46 -21.26 21.69
N ARG A 466 -6.17 -22.44 21.12
CA ARG A 466 -6.96 -23.67 21.36
C ARG A 466 -6.91 -24.16 22.80
N LEU A 467 -5.81 -23.90 23.50
CA LEU A 467 -5.70 -24.15 24.93
C LEU A 467 -6.32 -23.04 25.79
N GLY A 468 -6.97 -22.05 25.17
CA GLY A 468 -7.64 -20.94 25.87
C GLY A 468 -6.71 -19.85 26.38
N ASN A 469 -5.44 -19.84 25.96
CA ASN A 469 -4.52 -18.73 26.21
C ASN A 469 -4.91 -17.52 25.36
N THR A 470 -4.53 -16.32 25.82
CA THR A 470 -4.78 -15.07 25.10
C THR A 470 -3.55 -14.57 24.36
N SER A 471 -3.77 -13.78 23.30
CA SER A 471 -2.69 -13.01 22.65
C SER A 471 -3.04 -11.53 22.55
N ALA A 472 -2.02 -10.69 22.41
CA ALA A 472 -2.18 -9.26 22.31
C ALA A 472 -1.22 -8.63 21.28
N TYR A 473 -1.62 -7.46 20.78
CA TYR A 473 -0.86 -6.69 19.80
C TYR A 473 -0.54 -5.28 20.32
N MET A 474 0.73 -4.86 20.27
CA MET A 474 1.12 -3.46 20.49
C MET A 474 1.48 -2.85 19.15
N ARG A 475 0.65 -1.94 18.64
CA ARG A 475 0.91 -1.25 17.38
C ARG A 475 1.93 -0.12 17.54
N ILE A 476 3.12 -0.45 18.02
CA ILE A 476 4.27 0.46 18.12
C ILE A 476 5.48 -0.31 17.58
N PRO A 477 6.12 0.13 16.48
CA PRO A 477 7.35 -0.48 16.01
C PRO A 477 8.41 -0.49 17.11
N GLN A 478 8.91 -1.67 17.46
CA GLN A 478 9.96 -1.83 18.47
C GLN A 478 11.18 -2.58 17.93
N ALA A 479 11.17 -2.96 16.66
CA ALA A 479 12.29 -3.50 15.92
C ALA A 479 12.11 -3.17 14.44
N ALA A 480 13.21 -3.11 13.68
CA ALA A 480 13.16 -2.87 12.25
C ALA A 480 14.07 -3.83 11.48
N GLY A 481 13.54 -4.39 10.40
CA GLY A 481 14.22 -5.37 9.57
C GLY A 481 14.50 -4.90 8.13
N LEU A 482 15.07 -5.80 7.36
CA LEU A 482 15.30 -5.64 5.92
C LEU A 482 14.17 -6.30 5.11
N ALA A 483 13.57 -5.54 4.20
CA ALA A 483 12.70 -6.08 3.16
C ALA A 483 13.48 -6.89 2.12
N THR A 484 12.76 -7.72 1.36
CA THR A 484 13.34 -8.57 0.30
C THR A 484 14.00 -7.75 -0.81
N GLU A 485 15.20 -8.16 -1.23
CA GLU A 485 16.02 -7.41 -2.18
C GLU A 485 15.60 -7.55 -3.65
N SER A 486 14.79 -8.55 -4.01
CA SER A 486 14.27 -8.73 -5.37
C SER A 486 12.79 -9.13 -5.34
N LEU A 487 12.10 -8.88 -6.43
CA LEU A 487 10.73 -9.32 -6.67
C LEU A 487 10.64 -10.85 -6.64
N SER A 488 11.65 -11.55 -7.16
CA SER A 488 11.72 -13.02 -7.11
C SER A 488 11.75 -13.56 -5.68
N ALA A 489 12.57 -12.97 -4.81
CA ALA A 489 12.63 -13.31 -3.40
C ALA A 489 11.33 -12.95 -2.68
N HIS A 490 10.74 -11.79 -3.01
CA HIS A 490 9.46 -11.36 -2.47
C HIS A 490 8.33 -12.34 -2.81
N ILE A 491 8.17 -12.71 -4.08
CA ILE A 491 7.18 -13.68 -4.54
C ILE A 491 7.43 -15.04 -3.87
N GLY A 492 8.69 -15.49 -3.79
CA GLY A 492 9.06 -16.74 -3.10
C GLY A 492 8.62 -16.77 -1.63
N GLN A 493 8.77 -15.64 -0.92
CA GLN A 493 8.29 -15.51 0.46
C GLN A 493 6.76 -15.60 0.55
N ARG A 494 6.03 -14.93 -0.34
CA ARG A 494 4.55 -14.96 -0.35
C ARG A 494 3.98 -16.31 -0.75
N ILE A 495 4.61 -17.02 -1.67
CA ILE A 495 4.26 -18.42 -2.00
C ILE A 495 4.33 -19.29 -0.75
N ARG A 496 5.39 -19.13 0.06
CA ARG A 496 5.59 -19.88 1.30
C ARG A 496 4.48 -19.60 2.31
N TRP A 497 4.19 -18.32 2.54
CA TRP A 497 3.13 -17.89 3.46
C TRP A 497 1.76 -18.39 3.01
N ALA A 498 1.44 -18.23 1.73
CA ALA A 498 0.18 -18.66 1.16
C ALA A 498 -0.01 -20.18 1.29
N ARG A 499 1.03 -20.95 0.96
CA ARG A 499 1.02 -22.40 1.12
C ARG A 499 0.83 -22.81 2.59
N GLY A 500 1.61 -22.23 3.51
CA GLY A 500 1.55 -22.59 4.93
C GLY A 500 0.19 -22.29 5.56
N MET A 501 -0.40 -21.14 5.25
CA MET A 501 -1.73 -20.77 5.76
C MET A 501 -2.83 -21.73 5.27
N VAL A 502 -2.77 -22.17 4.00
CA VAL A 502 -3.70 -23.18 3.48
C VAL A 502 -3.44 -24.57 4.07
N GLN A 503 -2.18 -24.92 4.35
CA GLN A 503 -1.85 -26.15 5.09
C GLN A 503 -2.49 -26.14 6.47
N ILE A 504 -2.39 -25.03 7.23
CA ILE A 504 -3.05 -24.90 8.53
C ILE A 504 -4.58 -25.05 8.37
N PHE A 505 -5.17 -24.40 7.36
CA PHE A 505 -6.60 -24.49 7.08
C PHE A 505 -7.07 -25.92 6.85
N ARG A 506 -6.24 -26.77 6.23
CA ARG A 506 -6.57 -28.17 5.95
C ARG A 506 -6.20 -29.15 7.07
N LEU A 507 -5.05 -28.99 7.69
CA LEU A 507 -4.51 -29.92 8.68
C LEU A 507 -5.08 -29.69 10.08
N ASP A 508 -5.18 -28.44 10.52
CA ASP A 508 -5.67 -28.10 11.86
C ASP A 508 -7.09 -27.50 11.83
N ASN A 509 -7.48 -26.88 10.72
CA ASN A 509 -8.81 -26.34 10.42
C ASN A 509 -9.40 -25.46 11.55
N PRO A 510 -9.28 -24.12 11.47
CA PRO A 510 -9.77 -23.23 12.50
C PRO A 510 -11.31 -23.21 12.62
N LEU A 511 -12.06 -23.60 11.58
CA LEU A 511 -13.53 -23.51 11.58
C LEU A 511 -14.19 -24.65 12.34
N LEU A 512 -13.65 -25.87 12.23
CA LEU A 512 -14.26 -27.07 12.81
C LEU A 512 -13.50 -27.62 14.04
N GLY A 513 -12.22 -27.26 14.22
CA GLY A 513 -11.42 -27.72 15.35
C GLY A 513 -11.96 -27.27 16.71
N LYS A 514 -11.66 -28.02 17.78
CA LYS A 514 -12.08 -27.67 19.15
C LYS A 514 -11.16 -26.59 19.75
N GLY A 515 -11.64 -25.90 20.79
CA GLY A 515 -10.83 -24.97 21.61
C GLY A 515 -10.87 -23.49 21.21
N LEU A 516 -11.42 -23.13 20.04
CA LEU A 516 -11.53 -21.73 19.60
C LEU A 516 -12.93 -21.15 19.80
N LYS A 517 -12.97 -19.87 20.22
CA LYS A 517 -14.18 -19.04 20.24
C LYS A 517 -14.61 -18.69 18.81
N LEU A 518 -15.90 -18.51 18.56
CA LEU A 518 -16.41 -18.18 17.21
C LEU A 518 -15.70 -16.98 16.57
N PRO A 519 -15.47 -15.83 17.25
CA PRO A 519 -14.70 -14.73 16.67
C PRO A 519 -13.28 -15.10 16.23
N GLN A 520 -12.56 -15.89 17.03
CA GLN A 520 -11.23 -16.38 16.68
C GLN A 520 -11.29 -17.24 15.42
N ARG A 521 -12.29 -18.14 15.31
CA ARG A 521 -12.50 -18.97 14.10
C ARG A 521 -12.65 -18.10 12.85
N LEU A 522 -13.44 -17.03 12.93
CA LEU A 522 -13.66 -16.11 11.82
C LEU A 522 -12.39 -15.32 11.46
N CYS A 523 -11.62 -14.85 12.45
CA CYS A 523 -10.34 -14.16 12.21
C CYS A 523 -9.30 -15.06 11.53
N TYR A 524 -9.12 -16.30 12.04
CA TYR A 524 -8.21 -17.28 11.41
C TYR A 524 -8.69 -17.68 10.02
N ALA A 525 -10.00 -17.92 9.84
CA ALA A 525 -10.57 -18.23 8.53
C ALA A 525 -10.35 -17.08 7.54
N ASN A 526 -10.53 -15.82 7.96
CA ASN A 526 -10.28 -14.68 7.08
C ASN A 526 -8.81 -14.61 6.65
N ALA A 527 -7.89 -14.75 7.60
CA ALA A 527 -6.45 -14.74 7.32
C ALA A 527 -6.04 -15.83 6.32
N MET A 528 -6.58 -17.04 6.48
CA MET A 528 -6.29 -18.17 5.58
C MET A 528 -6.97 -18.02 4.22
N LEU A 529 -8.23 -17.58 4.19
CA LEU A 529 -8.96 -17.32 2.96
C LEU A 529 -8.24 -16.27 2.13
N HIS A 530 -7.75 -15.17 2.72
CA HIS A 530 -7.05 -14.10 2.01
C HIS A 530 -5.93 -14.59 1.07
N PHE A 531 -5.20 -15.67 1.44
CA PHE A 531 -4.15 -16.26 0.61
C PHE A 531 -4.66 -17.06 -0.61
N LEU A 532 -5.96 -17.39 -0.66
CA LEU A 532 -6.64 -17.98 -1.83
C LEU A 532 -7.12 -16.93 -2.85
N SER A 533 -6.89 -15.63 -2.58
CA SER A 533 -7.32 -14.52 -3.44
C SER A 533 -6.76 -14.58 -4.87
N GLY A 534 -5.64 -15.29 -5.08
CA GLY A 534 -5.05 -15.46 -6.40
C GLY A 534 -5.99 -16.09 -7.44
N ILE A 535 -6.85 -17.02 -7.03
CA ILE A 535 -7.80 -17.68 -7.96
C ILE A 535 -8.90 -16.70 -8.42
N PRO A 536 -9.69 -16.07 -7.53
CA PRO A 536 -10.64 -15.02 -7.89
C PRO A 536 -10.00 -13.91 -8.72
N ARG A 537 -8.76 -13.55 -8.41
CA ARG A 537 -8.03 -12.49 -9.12
C ARG A 537 -7.83 -12.82 -10.59
N LEU A 538 -7.40 -14.03 -10.91
CA LEU A 538 -7.25 -14.49 -12.29
C LEU A 538 -8.60 -14.58 -13.01
N ILE A 539 -9.66 -15.00 -12.29
CA ILE A 539 -11.02 -15.03 -12.83
C ILE A 539 -11.46 -13.61 -13.22
N PHE A 540 -11.32 -12.61 -12.35
CA PHE A 540 -11.69 -11.22 -12.67
C PHE A 540 -10.90 -10.64 -13.86
N LEU A 541 -9.60 -10.98 -13.99
CA LEU A 541 -8.76 -10.54 -15.10
C LEU A 541 -9.15 -11.15 -16.46
N THR A 542 -9.90 -12.25 -16.44
CA THR A 542 -10.30 -13.01 -17.64
C THR A 542 -11.81 -13.01 -17.90
N ALA A 543 -12.64 -12.64 -16.92
CA ALA A 543 -14.09 -12.68 -17.01
C ALA A 543 -14.66 -11.90 -18.21
N PRO A 544 -14.22 -10.65 -18.53
CA PRO A 544 -14.74 -9.94 -19.70
C PRO A 544 -14.45 -10.65 -21.03
N LEU A 545 -13.43 -11.50 -21.07
CA LEU A 545 -12.99 -12.21 -22.27
C LEU A 545 -13.89 -13.40 -22.58
N ALA A 546 -14.62 -13.93 -21.60
CA ALA A 546 -15.63 -14.95 -21.84
C ALA A 546 -16.71 -14.44 -22.81
N PHE A 547 -17.22 -13.22 -22.61
CA PHE A 547 -18.16 -12.60 -23.54
C PHE A 547 -17.48 -12.24 -24.87
N LEU A 548 -16.34 -11.54 -24.83
CA LEU A 548 -15.70 -11.02 -26.03
C LEU A 548 -15.18 -12.12 -26.96
N LEU A 549 -14.54 -13.17 -26.43
CA LEU A 549 -13.93 -14.24 -27.22
C LEU A 549 -14.86 -15.42 -27.44
N LEU A 550 -15.59 -15.86 -26.40
CA LEU A 550 -16.40 -17.09 -26.45
C LEU A 550 -17.89 -16.84 -26.71
N HIS A 551 -18.33 -15.58 -26.78
CA HIS A 551 -19.77 -15.24 -26.79
C HIS A 551 -20.50 -15.82 -25.55
N ALA A 552 -19.83 -15.91 -24.40
CA ALA A 552 -20.44 -16.44 -23.18
C ALA A 552 -20.99 -15.30 -22.30
N TYR A 553 -22.30 -15.32 -22.06
CA TYR A 553 -23.00 -14.35 -21.21
C TYR A 553 -22.79 -14.67 -19.72
N ILE A 554 -21.69 -14.18 -19.16
CA ILE A 554 -21.33 -14.36 -17.73
C ILE A 554 -22.31 -13.71 -16.74
N ILE A 555 -23.00 -12.66 -17.16
CA ILE A 555 -24.06 -11.97 -16.41
C ILE A 555 -25.22 -11.77 -17.38
N TYR A 556 -26.26 -12.59 -17.25
CA TYR A 556 -27.44 -12.53 -18.10
C TYR A 556 -28.40 -11.43 -17.60
N ALA A 557 -28.05 -10.18 -17.88
CA ALA A 557 -28.85 -9.01 -17.52
C ALA A 557 -28.58 -7.83 -18.47
N PRO A 558 -29.54 -6.91 -18.66
CA PRO A 558 -29.29 -5.67 -19.39
C PRO A 558 -28.15 -4.88 -18.75
N ALA A 559 -27.28 -4.26 -19.57
CA ALA A 559 -26.10 -3.54 -19.08
C ALA A 559 -26.44 -2.41 -18.09
N LEU A 560 -27.61 -1.77 -18.21
CA LEU A 560 -28.09 -0.79 -17.23
C LEU A 560 -28.31 -1.41 -15.84
N MET A 561 -28.87 -2.62 -15.77
CA MET A 561 -29.06 -3.33 -14.50
C MET A 561 -27.72 -3.71 -13.88
N ILE A 562 -26.76 -4.17 -14.70
CA ILE A 562 -25.39 -4.43 -14.24
C ILE A 562 -24.80 -3.17 -13.59
N ALA A 563 -24.88 -2.03 -14.27
CA ALA A 563 -24.37 -0.76 -13.72
C ALA A 563 -25.09 -0.35 -12.43
N LEU A 564 -26.41 -0.53 -12.33
CA LEU A 564 -27.21 -0.21 -11.14
C LEU A 564 -26.91 -1.10 -9.94
N PHE A 565 -26.31 -2.27 -10.11
CA PHE A 565 -26.02 -3.19 -9.02
C PHE A 565 -24.51 -3.24 -8.69
N VAL A 566 -23.65 -3.27 -9.70
CA VAL A 566 -22.19 -3.35 -9.54
C VAL A 566 -21.60 -2.04 -9.03
N LEU A 567 -21.92 -0.90 -9.67
CA LEU A 567 -21.28 0.39 -9.33
C LEU A 567 -21.55 0.83 -7.88
N PRO A 568 -22.78 0.77 -7.36
CA PRO A 568 -23.02 1.15 -5.97
C PRO A 568 -22.31 0.24 -4.98
N HIS A 569 -22.25 -1.08 -5.26
CA HIS A 569 -21.50 -2.01 -4.44
C HIS A 569 -20.03 -1.61 -4.37
N MET A 570 -19.39 -1.38 -5.53
CA MET A 570 -17.98 -0.95 -5.61
C MET A 570 -17.75 0.40 -4.92
N ILE A 571 -18.66 1.36 -5.11
CA ILE A 571 -18.55 2.70 -4.49
C ILE A 571 -18.65 2.60 -2.97
N HIS A 572 -19.64 1.88 -2.44
CA HIS A 572 -19.84 1.75 -1.00
C HIS A 572 -18.71 0.96 -0.32
N SER A 573 -18.25 -0.15 -0.93
CA SER A 573 -17.14 -0.93 -0.39
C SER A 573 -15.83 -0.14 -0.42
N SER A 574 -15.53 0.55 -1.53
CA SER A 574 -14.36 1.43 -1.66
C SER A 574 -14.40 2.61 -0.69
N LEU A 575 -15.55 3.27 -0.54
CA LEU A 575 -15.72 4.40 0.39
C LEU A 575 -15.47 3.99 1.84
N THR A 576 -16.03 2.85 2.22
CA THR A 576 -15.89 2.28 3.57
C THR A 576 -14.45 1.86 3.82
N ASN A 577 -13.82 1.16 2.88
CA ASN A 577 -12.42 0.76 2.96
C ASN A 577 -11.49 1.99 3.03
N SER A 578 -11.71 3.03 2.23
CA SER A 578 -10.90 4.26 2.29
C SER A 578 -11.00 4.94 3.66
N LYS A 579 -12.16 4.93 4.32
CA LYS A 579 -12.31 5.49 5.67
C LYS A 579 -11.60 4.65 6.75
N ILE A 580 -11.65 3.32 6.63
CA ILE A 580 -11.07 2.39 7.61
C ILE A 580 -9.56 2.24 7.41
N GLN A 581 -9.15 1.99 6.17
CA GLN A 581 -7.80 1.54 5.79
C GLN A 581 -6.95 2.66 5.15
N GLY A 582 -7.52 3.82 4.81
CA GLY A 582 -6.84 4.84 3.98
C GLY A 582 -5.51 5.38 4.52
N LYS A 583 -5.24 5.23 5.82
CA LYS A 583 -3.94 5.54 6.43
C LYS A 583 -2.86 4.48 6.14
N TYR A 584 -3.28 3.23 5.95
CA TYR A 584 -2.42 2.06 5.85
C TYR A 584 -2.36 1.47 4.44
N ARG A 585 -3.35 1.78 3.60
CA ARG A 585 -3.43 1.32 2.22
C ARG A 585 -4.19 2.33 1.38
N HIS A 586 -3.54 2.83 0.33
CA HIS A 586 -4.17 3.72 -0.64
C HIS A 586 -5.07 2.93 -1.60
N SER A 587 -6.14 3.57 -2.06
CA SER A 587 -7.14 2.95 -2.93
C SER A 587 -6.51 2.41 -4.21
N PHE A 588 -7.02 1.26 -4.70
CA PHE A 588 -6.59 0.57 -5.93
C PHE A 588 -5.14 0.04 -5.94
N TRP A 589 -4.30 0.35 -4.96
CA TRP A 589 -2.95 -0.22 -4.90
C TRP A 589 -2.97 -1.72 -4.60
N SER A 590 -3.88 -2.17 -3.72
CA SER A 590 -4.09 -3.60 -3.42
C SER A 590 -4.30 -4.43 -4.68
N GLU A 591 -4.96 -3.85 -5.68
CA GLU A 591 -5.23 -4.47 -6.97
C GLU A 591 -3.91 -4.84 -7.70
N ILE A 592 -2.90 -3.98 -7.65
CA ILE A 592 -1.61 -4.26 -8.28
C ILE A 592 -0.86 -5.34 -7.50
N TYR A 593 -0.80 -5.22 -6.17
CA TYR A 593 -0.13 -6.20 -5.31
C TYR A 593 -0.73 -7.60 -5.49
N GLU A 594 -2.06 -7.72 -5.46
CA GLU A 594 -2.75 -8.99 -5.66
C GLU A 594 -2.55 -9.54 -7.07
N THR A 595 -2.57 -8.70 -8.11
CA THR A 595 -2.33 -9.16 -9.49
C THR A 595 -0.93 -9.73 -9.69
N VAL A 596 0.09 -9.08 -9.12
CA VAL A 596 1.48 -9.59 -9.16
C VAL A 596 1.57 -10.96 -8.48
N LEU A 597 0.93 -11.13 -7.31
CA LEU A 597 1.03 -12.39 -6.58
C LEU A 597 0.10 -13.49 -7.13
N ALA A 598 -1.02 -13.14 -7.76
CA ALA A 598 -2.12 -14.06 -8.06
C ALA A 598 -1.71 -15.32 -8.81
N TRP A 599 -0.97 -15.17 -9.92
CA TRP A 599 -0.53 -16.30 -10.72
C TRP A 599 0.41 -17.24 -9.95
N TYR A 600 1.26 -16.68 -9.09
CA TYR A 600 2.28 -17.42 -8.36
C TYR A 600 1.75 -18.14 -7.13
N ILE A 601 0.78 -17.56 -6.43
CA ILE A 601 0.21 -18.16 -5.23
C ILE A 601 -0.92 -19.16 -5.53
N ALA A 602 -1.61 -19.03 -6.67
CA ALA A 602 -2.76 -19.88 -6.99
C ALA A 602 -2.40 -21.39 -7.09
N PRO A 603 -1.35 -21.82 -7.82
CA PRO A 603 -1.03 -23.25 -7.92
C PRO A 603 -0.56 -23.88 -6.58
N PRO A 604 0.35 -23.26 -5.80
CA PRO A 604 0.77 -23.79 -4.50
C PRO A 604 -0.37 -23.87 -3.49
N THR A 605 -1.25 -22.87 -3.45
CA THR A 605 -2.41 -22.88 -2.53
C THR A 605 -3.44 -23.92 -2.93
N LEU A 606 -3.74 -24.07 -4.23
CA LEU A 606 -4.62 -25.14 -4.72
C LEU A 606 -4.05 -26.53 -4.41
N THR A 607 -2.75 -26.71 -4.62
CA THR A 607 -2.05 -27.96 -4.28
C THR A 607 -2.13 -28.24 -2.79
N ALA A 608 -1.87 -27.26 -1.93
CA ALA A 608 -1.97 -27.42 -0.48
C ALA A 608 -3.40 -27.71 -0.01
N LEU A 609 -4.41 -27.18 -0.70
CA LEU A 609 -5.81 -27.41 -0.40
C LEU A 609 -6.20 -28.88 -0.60
N PHE A 610 -5.74 -29.51 -1.69
CA PHE A 610 -6.05 -30.91 -2.00
C PHE A 610 -5.04 -31.91 -1.40
N ASN A 611 -3.77 -31.56 -1.36
CA ASN A 611 -2.69 -32.41 -0.83
C ASN A 611 -1.67 -31.58 -0.03
N PRO A 612 -1.92 -31.36 1.27
CA PRO A 612 -1.11 -30.45 2.09
C PRO A 612 0.33 -30.90 2.28
N HIS A 613 0.64 -32.19 2.16
CA HIS A 613 2.00 -32.71 2.34
C HIS A 613 2.86 -32.63 1.06
N LYS A 614 2.27 -32.38 -0.12
CA LYS A 614 3.02 -32.29 -1.39
C LYS A 614 3.72 -30.95 -1.57
N GLY A 615 4.96 -31.02 -2.04
CA GLY A 615 5.82 -29.89 -2.43
C GLY A 615 7.05 -29.74 -1.53
N LYS A 616 8.25 -29.62 -2.11
CA LYS A 616 9.47 -29.30 -1.36
C LYS A 616 9.66 -27.79 -1.30
N PHE A 617 10.30 -27.32 -0.23
CA PHE A 617 10.71 -25.92 -0.06
C PHE A 617 12.22 -25.83 -0.27
N ASN A 618 12.66 -24.86 -1.09
CA ASN A 618 14.06 -24.48 -1.17
C ASN A 618 14.24 -23.14 -0.45
N VAL A 619 15.26 -23.06 0.43
CA VAL A 619 15.59 -21.84 1.15
C VAL A 619 15.88 -20.74 0.14
N THR A 620 15.15 -19.64 0.25
CA THR A 620 15.33 -18.46 -0.61
C THR A 620 16.60 -17.77 -0.14
N ALA A 621 17.61 -17.64 -1.01
CA ALA A 621 18.82 -16.93 -0.67
C ALA A 621 18.48 -15.46 -0.33
N LYS A 622 18.92 -14.99 0.83
CA LYS A 622 18.95 -13.56 1.18
C LYS A 622 20.34 -13.05 0.79
N GLY A 623 20.42 -12.02 -0.05
CA GLY A 623 21.69 -11.42 -0.48
C GLY A 623 21.92 -11.50 -1.99
N GLY A 624 21.82 -10.36 -2.66
CA GLY A 624 22.18 -10.16 -4.06
C GLY A 624 22.18 -8.69 -4.43
N LEU A 625 23.27 -8.22 -5.07
CA LEU A 625 23.33 -6.88 -5.64
C LEU A 625 22.71 -6.86 -7.05
N VAL A 626 21.86 -5.87 -7.32
CA VAL A 626 21.34 -5.60 -8.67
C VAL A 626 22.13 -4.42 -9.25
N GLU A 627 23.18 -4.72 -10.02
CA GLU A 627 24.10 -3.72 -10.56
C GLU A 627 23.54 -2.94 -11.75
N GLU A 628 22.60 -3.53 -12.50
CA GLU A 628 21.94 -2.95 -13.68
C GLU A 628 20.42 -3.12 -13.61
N GLU A 629 19.69 -2.21 -14.26
CA GLU A 629 18.24 -2.36 -14.43
C GLU A 629 17.95 -3.48 -15.43
N TYR A 630 17.13 -4.45 -15.03
CA TYR A 630 16.75 -5.56 -15.91
C TYR A 630 15.27 -5.94 -15.70
N VAL A 631 14.70 -6.56 -16.73
CA VAL A 631 13.36 -7.17 -16.63
C VAL A 631 13.52 -8.62 -16.22
N ASP A 632 12.88 -9.03 -15.12
CA ASP A 632 12.80 -10.45 -14.80
C ASP A 632 11.81 -11.13 -15.75
N TRP A 633 12.34 -11.63 -16.88
CA TRP A 633 11.54 -12.28 -17.92
C TRP A 633 10.86 -13.56 -17.45
N VAL A 634 11.40 -14.24 -16.44
CA VAL A 634 10.78 -15.45 -15.88
C VAL A 634 9.54 -15.07 -15.08
N ILE A 635 9.63 -14.01 -14.29
CA ILE A 635 8.51 -13.49 -13.49
C ILE A 635 7.48 -12.76 -14.36
N SER A 636 7.89 -12.16 -15.46
CA SER A 636 6.99 -11.35 -16.30
C SER A 636 6.09 -12.18 -17.22
N ARG A 637 6.45 -13.44 -17.53
CA ARG A 637 5.75 -14.31 -18.49
C ARG A 637 4.23 -14.38 -18.27
N PRO A 638 3.72 -14.64 -17.05
CA PRO A 638 2.27 -14.75 -16.85
C PRO A 638 1.54 -13.43 -17.09
N TYR A 639 2.14 -12.31 -16.68
CA TYR A 639 1.54 -10.99 -16.88
C TYR A 639 1.48 -10.66 -18.37
N ILE A 640 2.54 -10.96 -19.12
CA ILE A 640 2.58 -10.77 -20.58
C ILE A 640 1.50 -11.63 -21.24
N LEU A 641 1.34 -12.90 -20.85
CA LEU A 641 0.28 -13.77 -21.36
C LEU A 641 -1.12 -13.15 -21.11
N LEU A 642 -1.40 -12.70 -19.88
CA LEU A 642 -2.67 -12.05 -19.54
C LEU A 642 -2.90 -10.75 -20.30
N VAL A 643 -1.84 -9.97 -20.56
CA VAL A 643 -1.89 -8.76 -21.39
C VAL A 643 -2.25 -9.10 -22.82
N LEU A 644 -1.59 -10.11 -23.42
CA LEU A 644 -1.87 -10.55 -24.80
C LEU A 644 -3.31 -11.08 -24.94
N LEU A 645 -3.78 -11.84 -23.96
CA LEU A 645 -5.14 -12.35 -23.90
C LEU A 645 -6.18 -11.22 -23.78
N ASN A 646 -5.93 -10.21 -22.94
CA ASN A 646 -6.79 -9.02 -22.85
C ASN A 646 -6.74 -8.19 -24.13
N LEU A 647 -5.58 -8.05 -24.78
CA LEU A 647 -5.45 -7.37 -26.06
C LEU A 647 -6.24 -8.06 -27.17
N ALA A 648 -6.21 -9.40 -27.23
CA ALA A 648 -7.07 -10.18 -28.12
C ALA A 648 -8.56 -9.90 -27.87
N GLY A 649 -8.95 -9.77 -26.58
CA GLY A 649 -10.28 -9.34 -26.19
C GLY A 649 -10.67 -7.97 -26.73
N VAL A 650 -9.78 -6.97 -26.66
CA VAL A 650 -10.02 -5.63 -27.23
C VAL A 650 -10.23 -5.71 -28.74
N LEU A 651 -9.36 -6.44 -29.45
CA LEU A 651 -9.46 -6.58 -30.91
C LEU A 651 -10.78 -7.23 -31.32
N MET A 652 -11.18 -8.30 -30.63
CA MET A 652 -12.45 -8.97 -30.86
C MET A 652 -13.65 -8.08 -30.48
N GLY A 653 -13.53 -7.30 -29.41
CA GLY A 653 -14.56 -6.34 -29.00
C GLY A 653 -14.77 -5.23 -30.03
N ILE A 654 -13.69 -4.70 -30.61
CA ILE A 654 -13.78 -3.72 -31.70
C ILE A 654 -14.47 -4.35 -32.92
N TRP A 655 -14.09 -5.57 -33.29
CA TRP A 655 -14.74 -6.29 -34.38
C TRP A 655 -16.24 -6.50 -34.12
N ARG A 656 -16.62 -6.94 -32.92
CA ARG A 656 -18.03 -7.10 -32.50
C ARG A 656 -18.81 -5.79 -32.47
N TYR A 657 -18.17 -4.66 -32.17
CA TYR A 657 -18.84 -3.37 -32.20
C TYR A 657 -19.29 -2.99 -33.62
N PHE A 658 -18.52 -3.35 -34.64
CA PHE A 658 -18.84 -3.04 -36.04
C PHE A 658 -19.68 -4.11 -36.74
N TYR A 659 -19.47 -5.38 -36.40
CA TYR A 659 -20.06 -6.53 -37.11
C TYR A 659 -21.01 -7.38 -36.25
N GLY A 660 -21.15 -7.08 -34.97
CA GLY A 660 -22.00 -7.82 -34.05
C GLY A 660 -23.45 -7.29 -33.98
N PRO A 661 -24.33 -7.98 -33.24
CA PRO A 661 -25.73 -7.58 -33.08
C PRO A 661 -25.88 -6.20 -32.40
N GLU A 662 -26.79 -5.36 -32.92
CA GLU A 662 -26.99 -3.99 -32.40
C GLU A 662 -27.44 -3.95 -30.92
N ASN A 663 -28.19 -4.96 -30.49
CA ASN A 663 -28.65 -5.11 -29.10
C ASN A 663 -27.51 -5.43 -28.10
N GLU A 664 -26.36 -5.90 -28.59
CA GLU A 664 -25.20 -6.26 -27.76
C GLU A 664 -24.17 -5.14 -27.62
N VAL A 665 -24.31 -4.05 -28.38
CA VAL A 665 -23.33 -2.96 -28.46
C VAL A 665 -22.99 -2.40 -27.08
N LEU A 666 -23.99 -2.24 -26.20
CA LEU A 666 -23.76 -1.74 -24.84
C LEU A 666 -23.00 -2.74 -23.96
N THR A 667 -23.24 -4.04 -24.14
CA THR A 667 -22.52 -5.11 -23.43
C THR A 667 -21.07 -5.22 -23.90
N VAL A 668 -20.82 -5.09 -25.21
CA VAL A 668 -19.49 -4.99 -25.79
C VAL A 668 -18.75 -3.80 -25.20
N PHE A 669 -19.38 -2.63 -25.16
CA PHE A 669 -18.79 -1.42 -24.59
C PHE A 669 -18.40 -1.59 -23.12
N VAL A 670 -19.31 -2.09 -22.27
CA VAL A 670 -19.03 -2.36 -20.85
C VAL A 670 -17.88 -3.36 -20.69
N SER A 671 -17.85 -4.41 -21.50
CA SER A 671 -16.79 -5.41 -21.46
C SER A 671 -15.42 -4.83 -21.86
N ILE A 672 -15.37 -3.98 -22.89
CA ILE A 672 -14.14 -3.28 -23.30
C ILE A 672 -13.66 -2.34 -22.19
N VAL A 673 -14.57 -1.63 -21.49
CA VAL A 673 -14.21 -0.80 -20.34
C VAL A 673 -13.54 -1.62 -19.23
N TRP A 674 -14.07 -2.81 -18.93
CA TRP A 674 -13.46 -3.74 -17.97
C TRP A 674 -12.11 -4.28 -18.44
N VAL A 675 -11.97 -4.65 -19.71
CA VAL A 675 -10.68 -5.07 -20.27
C VAL A 675 -9.65 -3.94 -20.18
N PHE A 676 -10.05 -2.70 -20.46
CA PHE A 676 -9.16 -1.55 -20.31
C PHE A 676 -8.73 -1.36 -18.85
N TYR A 677 -9.65 -1.48 -17.90
CA TYR A 677 -9.32 -1.48 -16.47
C TYR A 677 -8.31 -2.59 -16.12
N ASN A 678 -8.54 -3.82 -16.59
CA ASN A 678 -7.62 -4.94 -16.40
C ASN A 678 -6.23 -4.66 -16.99
N MET A 679 -6.16 -4.08 -18.19
CA MET A 679 -4.90 -3.67 -18.82
C MET A 679 -4.15 -2.63 -17.97
N VAL A 680 -4.83 -1.65 -17.37
CA VAL A 680 -4.17 -0.68 -16.49
C VAL A 680 -3.51 -1.37 -15.29
N ILE A 681 -4.21 -2.30 -14.65
CA ILE A 681 -3.68 -3.06 -13.51
C ILE A 681 -2.53 -3.98 -13.93
N LEU A 682 -2.68 -4.70 -15.05
CA LEU A 682 -1.64 -5.57 -15.60
C LEU A 682 -0.38 -4.78 -16.01
N GLY A 683 -0.55 -3.58 -16.57
CA GLY A 683 0.56 -2.67 -16.83
C GLY A 683 1.31 -2.29 -15.55
N GLY A 684 0.58 -2.10 -14.43
CA GLY A 684 1.18 -1.89 -13.11
C GLY A 684 1.98 -3.10 -12.64
N ALA A 685 1.47 -4.32 -12.82
CA ALA A 685 2.19 -5.55 -12.50
C ALA A 685 3.47 -5.72 -13.33
N VAL A 686 3.40 -5.41 -14.63
CA VAL A 686 4.57 -5.37 -15.52
C VAL A 686 5.58 -4.31 -15.07
N ALA A 687 5.12 -3.12 -14.63
CA ALA A 687 6.02 -2.09 -14.11
C ALA A 687 6.82 -2.57 -12.88
N VAL A 688 6.20 -3.35 -11.99
CA VAL A 688 6.86 -3.90 -10.80
C VAL A 688 7.93 -4.93 -11.18
N SER A 689 7.73 -5.68 -12.27
CA SER A 689 8.71 -6.68 -12.74
C SER A 689 10.00 -6.12 -13.36
N VAL A 690 10.07 -4.80 -13.54
CA VAL A 690 11.30 -4.11 -13.96
C VAL A 690 12.11 -3.78 -12.71
N GLU A 691 13.19 -4.52 -12.48
CA GLU A 691 14.04 -4.33 -11.31
C GLU A 691 14.87 -3.05 -11.46
N SER A 692 14.72 -2.14 -10.51
CA SER A 692 15.52 -0.91 -10.46
C SER A 692 16.89 -1.16 -9.86
N LYS A 693 17.91 -0.45 -10.36
CA LYS A 693 19.30 -0.58 -9.94
C LYS A 693 19.48 -0.33 -8.44
N GLN A 694 20.13 -1.26 -7.73
CA GLN A 694 20.46 -1.16 -6.31
C GLN A 694 21.98 -1.11 -6.13
N VAL A 695 22.52 0.11 -6.06
CA VAL A 695 23.98 0.33 -5.99
C VAL A 695 24.56 0.10 -4.59
N ARG A 696 23.74 0.21 -3.53
CA ARG A 696 24.24 0.24 -2.14
C ARG A 696 23.91 -1.06 -1.41
N ARG A 697 24.92 -1.68 -0.78
CA ARG A 697 24.78 -2.86 0.12
C ARG A 697 24.08 -2.51 1.43
N ALA A 698 24.42 -1.38 2.06
CA ALA A 698 23.82 -0.95 3.32
C ALA A 698 22.71 0.09 3.06
N HIS A 699 21.51 -0.19 3.57
CA HIS A 699 20.38 0.74 3.51
C HIS A 699 20.59 1.90 4.47
N ARG A 700 20.23 3.10 4.02
CA ARG A 700 20.28 4.31 4.85
C ARG A 700 18.92 4.58 5.48
N VAL A 701 18.92 4.90 6.77
CA VAL A 701 17.77 5.25 7.58
C VAL A 701 17.73 6.77 7.69
N GLU A 702 16.70 7.40 7.16
CA GLU A 702 16.47 8.85 7.27
C GLU A 702 15.94 9.20 8.68
N ILE A 703 16.64 10.08 9.38
CA ILE A 703 16.27 10.53 10.73
C ILE A 703 16.75 11.97 10.92
N SER A 704 16.13 12.74 11.80
CA SER A 704 16.71 14.02 12.24
C SER A 704 17.16 13.87 13.68
N MET A 705 18.48 13.81 13.92
CA MET A 705 19.01 13.73 15.28
C MET A 705 20.22 14.66 15.48
N PRO A 706 20.36 15.29 16.66
CA PRO A 706 21.49 16.16 16.96
C PRO A 706 22.77 15.34 17.10
N ALA A 707 23.86 15.87 16.55
CA ALA A 707 25.20 15.33 16.64
C ALA A 707 26.24 16.46 16.69
N ALA A 708 27.50 16.10 16.86
CA ALA A 708 28.61 17.01 16.63
C ALA A 708 29.73 16.29 15.89
N ILE A 709 30.55 17.03 15.17
CA ILE A 709 31.82 16.53 14.64
C ILE A 709 32.98 17.23 15.34
N ALA A 710 33.98 16.45 15.74
CA ALA A 710 35.24 16.95 16.25
C ALA A 710 36.32 16.74 15.18
N ARG A 711 37.01 17.82 14.79
CA ARG A 711 38.19 17.75 13.93
C ARG A 711 39.42 17.34 14.74
N GLU A 712 40.46 16.89 14.05
CA GLU A 712 41.76 16.58 14.67
C GLU A 712 42.41 17.83 15.32
N ASP A 713 42.06 19.03 14.87
CA ASP A 713 42.49 20.30 15.48
C ASP A 713 41.70 20.69 16.74
N GLY A 714 40.79 19.83 17.20
CA GLY A 714 39.99 20.04 18.41
C GLY A 714 38.73 20.90 18.22
N HIS A 715 38.48 21.45 17.02
CA HIS A 715 37.27 22.22 16.78
C HIS A 715 36.03 21.33 16.71
N LEU A 716 35.00 21.74 17.43
CA LEU A 716 33.69 21.08 17.49
C LEU A 716 32.67 21.86 16.67
N PHE A 717 31.98 21.15 15.78
CA PHE A 717 30.87 21.72 15.01
C PHE A 717 29.59 20.99 15.35
N SER A 718 28.56 21.75 15.73
CA SER A 718 27.21 21.19 15.86
C SER A 718 26.68 20.80 14.49
N CYS A 719 26.11 19.61 14.39
CA CYS A 719 25.47 19.14 13.17
C CYS A 719 24.18 18.38 13.49
N THR A 720 23.39 18.16 12.45
CA THR A 720 22.20 17.31 12.51
C THR A 720 22.44 16.14 11.57
N VAL A 721 22.36 14.92 12.07
CA VAL A 721 22.35 13.72 11.21
C VAL A 721 21.00 13.67 10.52
N HIS A 722 20.99 13.58 9.19
CA HIS A 722 19.78 13.45 8.37
C HIS A 722 19.57 12.01 7.86
N ASP A 723 20.65 11.22 7.75
CA ASP A 723 20.57 9.80 7.48
C ASP A 723 21.77 9.03 8.08
N PHE A 724 21.59 7.72 8.33
CA PHE A 724 22.67 6.84 8.78
C PHE A 724 22.54 5.43 8.18
N SER A 725 23.66 4.71 8.14
CA SER A 725 23.75 3.29 7.77
C SER A 725 24.88 2.65 8.57
N ASP A 726 25.04 1.34 8.45
CA ASP A 726 26.14 0.62 9.13
C ASP A 726 27.54 1.09 8.70
N GLY A 727 27.68 1.63 7.48
CA GLY A 727 28.97 2.08 6.93
C GLY A 727 29.20 3.59 6.89
N GLY A 728 28.21 4.41 7.23
CA GLY A 728 28.34 5.87 7.08
C GLY A 728 27.06 6.65 7.33
N LEU A 729 27.20 7.97 7.45
CA LEU A 729 26.14 8.90 7.83
C LEU A 729 26.09 10.12 6.91
N GLY A 730 24.90 10.66 6.71
CA GLY A 730 24.68 12.00 6.17
C GLY A 730 24.46 12.99 7.30
N ILE A 731 25.25 14.06 7.36
CA ILE A 731 25.10 15.14 8.34
C ILE A 731 24.88 16.48 7.64
N LYS A 732 24.24 17.40 8.35
CA LYS A 732 24.10 18.80 7.97
C LYS A 732 24.73 19.66 9.06
N ILE A 733 25.78 20.41 8.72
CA ILE A 733 26.50 21.23 9.70
C ILE A 733 25.74 22.53 9.94
N ASN A 734 25.61 22.91 11.21
CA ASN A 734 25.00 24.16 11.64
C ASN A 734 26.07 25.27 11.61
N GLY A 735 26.01 26.18 10.64
CA GLY A 735 26.94 27.31 10.49
C GLY A 735 27.82 27.23 9.23
N GLN A 736 28.89 28.03 9.18
CA GLN A 736 29.89 28.03 8.11
C GLN A 736 31.11 27.19 8.51
N ALA A 737 30.96 25.86 8.49
CA ALA A 737 32.09 24.97 8.73
C ALA A 737 32.78 24.62 7.42
N GLN A 738 34.09 24.88 7.31
CA GLN A 738 34.91 24.39 6.21
C GLN A 738 35.45 23.01 6.57
N VAL A 739 34.84 21.98 6.01
CA VAL A 739 35.32 20.59 6.08
C VAL A 739 35.73 20.18 4.67
N LEU A 740 36.87 19.51 4.53
CA LEU A 740 37.38 19.06 3.24
C LEU A 740 37.07 17.58 3.01
N GLU A 741 36.89 17.19 1.76
CA GLU A 741 36.81 15.77 1.39
C GLU A 741 38.12 15.05 1.74
N GLY A 742 38.02 13.83 2.25
CA GLY A 742 39.13 13.03 2.76
C GLY A 742 39.57 13.38 4.19
N GLN A 743 39.05 14.44 4.80
CA GLN A 743 39.43 14.83 6.16
C GLN A 743 38.92 13.81 7.21
N LYS A 744 39.77 13.47 8.18
CA LYS A 744 39.39 12.64 9.33
C LYS A 744 38.68 13.48 10.39
N VAL A 745 37.59 12.93 10.91
CA VAL A 745 36.76 13.56 11.94
C VAL A 745 36.24 12.51 12.91
N ASN A 746 35.98 12.91 14.16
CA ASN A 746 35.25 12.08 15.11
C ASN A 746 33.79 12.54 15.16
N LEU A 747 32.87 11.65 14.81
CA LEU A 747 31.45 11.86 14.99
C LEU A 747 31.09 11.63 16.46
N LEU A 748 30.48 12.62 17.09
CA LEU A 748 29.98 12.55 18.45
C LEU A 748 28.46 12.34 18.46
N LEU A 749 28.00 11.25 19.05
CA LEU A 749 26.59 10.96 19.27
C LEU A 749 26.31 10.83 20.78
N LYS A 750 25.06 11.10 21.17
CA LYS A 750 24.61 11.00 22.56
C LYS A 750 23.66 9.82 22.76
N ARG A 751 23.85 9.08 23.86
CA ARG A 751 22.91 8.08 24.38
C ARG A 751 22.63 8.37 25.85
N GLY A 752 21.49 9.00 26.12
CA GLY A 752 21.16 9.52 27.46
C GLY A 752 22.12 10.66 27.83
N GLN A 753 22.82 10.52 28.96
CA GLN A 753 23.79 11.51 29.44
C GLN A 753 25.24 11.22 28.98
N HIS A 754 25.46 10.14 28.24
CA HIS A 754 26.80 9.75 27.78
C HIS A 754 27.03 10.15 26.32
N GLU A 755 28.25 10.62 26.04
CA GLU A 755 28.74 10.95 24.71
C GLU A 755 29.67 9.85 24.20
N TYR A 756 29.53 9.49 22.93
CA TYR A 756 30.32 8.46 22.25
C TYR A 756 30.96 9.05 21.00
N ALA A 757 32.23 8.71 20.77
CA ALA A 757 33.00 9.19 19.63
C ALA A 757 33.26 8.05 18.63
N PHE A 758 32.97 8.30 17.36
CA PHE A 758 33.13 7.35 16.27
C PHE A 758 34.07 7.91 15.21
N PRO A 759 35.21 7.26 14.93
CA PRO A 759 36.14 7.72 13.91
C PRO A 759 35.50 7.60 12.52
N ALA A 760 35.52 8.69 11.77
CA ALA A 760 34.94 8.80 10.45
C ALA A 760 35.82 9.62 9.50
N MET A 761 35.61 9.42 8.20
CA MET A 761 36.26 10.18 7.15
C MET A 761 35.20 10.89 6.32
N VAL A 762 35.49 12.13 5.92
CA VAL A 762 34.60 12.93 5.10
C VAL A 762 34.66 12.41 3.67
N ALA A 763 33.58 11.79 3.21
CA ALA A 763 33.50 11.16 1.90
C ALA A 763 32.97 12.12 0.81
N ARG A 764 32.14 13.09 1.18
CA ARG A 764 31.56 14.06 0.24
C ARG A 764 31.17 15.35 0.95
N VAL A 765 31.38 16.49 0.30
CA VAL A 765 30.92 17.81 0.79
C VAL A 765 30.06 18.49 -0.27
N ASN A 766 28.85 18.91 0.10
CA ASN A 766 27.95 19.66 -0.76
C ASN A 766 27.32 20.82 0.02
N GLY A 767 28.00 21.98 0.03
CA GLY A 767 27.64 23.09 0.89
C GLY A 767 27.71 22.67 2.36
N ASN A 768 26.59 22.77 3.09
CA ASN A 768 26.52 22.37 4.50
C ASN A 768 26.16 20.89 4.71
N GLU A 769 25.90 20.14 3.64
CA GLU A 769 25.62 18.71 3.71
C GLU A 769 26.92 17.92 3.51
N VAL A 770 27.24 17.07 4.48
CA VAL A 770 28.49 16.31 4.50
C VAL A 770 28.17 14.82 4.66
N GLY A 771 28.75 14.02 3.77
CA GLY A 771 28.73 12.57 3.88
C GLY A 771 29.94 12.07 4.65
N LEU A 772 29.71 11.30 5.71
CA LEU A 772 30.72 10.64 6.51
C LEU A 772 30.75 9.14 6.20
N GLN A 773 31.95 8.59 6.07
CA GLN A 773 32.20 7.15 6.02
C GLN A 773 32.83 6.72 7.35
N LEU A 774 32.26 5.72 8.00
CA LEU A 774 32.83 5.21 9.25
C LEU A 774 34.15 4.49 8.97
N MET A 775 35.14 4.73 9.80
CA MET A 775 36.38 3.95 9.80
C MET A 775 36.15 2.60 10.49
N SER A 776 37.11 1.69 10.41
CA SER A 776 37.04 0.41 11.10
C SER A 776 36.84 0.61 12.62
N LEU A 777 35.68 0.18 13.12
CA LEU A 777 35.31 0.31 14.51
C LEU A 777 35.79 -0.91 15.31
N THR A 778 36.20 -0.69 16.55
CA THR A 778 36.33 -1.79 17.53
C THR A 778 34.96 -2.38 17.86
N THR A 779 34.90 -3.62 18.35
CA THR A 779 33.64 -4.28 18.74
C THR A 779 32.80 -3.41 19.71
N LYS A 780 33.46 -2.78 20.69
CA LYS A 780 32.80 -1.86 21.65
C LYS A 780 32.21 -0.64 20.93
N GLN A 781 32.99 0.01 20.06
CA GLN A 781 32.50 1.17 19.30
C GLN A 781 31.36 0.79 18.35
N HIS A 782 31.38 -0.41 17.75
CA HIS A 782 30.29 -0.85 16.89
C HIS A 782 29.01 -1.10 17.70
N ILE A 783 29.11 -1.73 18.87
CA ILE A 783 27.99 -1.88 19.81
C ILE A 783 27.40 -0.51 20.18
N ASP A 784 28.26 0.44 20.58
CA ASP A 784 27.82 1.77 20.97
C ASP A 784 27.22 2.55 19.78
N PHE A 785 27.75 2.36 18.57
CA PHE A 785 27.21 2.97 17.35
C PHE A 785 25.80 2.49 17.06
N VAL A 786 25.58 1.17 17.05
CA VAL A 786 24.26 0.56 16.83
C VAL A 786 23.27 1.03 17.89
N GLN A 787 23.69 1.12 19.15
CA GLN A 787 22.85 1.56 20.25
C GLN A 787 22.57 3.07 20.25
N CYS A 788 23.44 3.88 19.66
CA CYS A 788 23.20 5.31 19.43
C CYS A 788 22.32 5.59 18.21
N THR A 789 22.11 4.61 17.32
CA THR A 789 21.43 4.77 16.03
C THR A 789 20.21 3.85 15.90
N PHE A 790 20.38 2.61 15.43
CA PHE A 790 19.32 1.65 15.16
C PHE A 790 18.51 1.29 16.41
N ALA A 791 19.15 1.16 17.57
CA ALA A 791 18.51 0.66 18.78
C ALA A 791 17.88 1.74 19.68
N ARG A 792 17.79 3.01 19.24
CA ARG A 792 17.11 4.04 20.06
C ARG A 792 15.61 3.76 20.12
N ALA A 793 14.95 4.20 21.19
CA ALA A 793 13.52 3.97 21.41
C ALA A 793 12.62 4.76 20.45
N ASP A 794 13.09 5.91 19.95
CA ASP A 794 12.35 6.84 19.10
C ASP A 794 12.55 6.63 17.60
N THR A 795 13.57 5.84 17.19
CA THR A 795 14.00 5.69 15.78
C THR A 795 12.85 5.33 14.86
N TRP A 796 12.00 4.37 15.27
CA TRP A 796 10.93 3.83 14.41
C TRP A 796 9.54 4.39 14.73
N ALA A 797 9.37 5.04 15.88
CA ALA A 797 8.07 5.57 16.31
C ALA A 797 7.60 6.70 15.37
N LEU A 798 8.52 7.56 14.92
CA LEU A 798 8.21 8.71 14.06
C LEU A 798 7.97 8.34 12.59
N TRP A 799 8.27 7.10 12.19
CA TRP A 799 8.19 6.68 10.78
C TRP A 799 6.76 6.36 10.31
N GLN A 800 5.85 6.01 11.22
CA GLN A 800 4.47 5.66 10.87
C GLN A 800 3.60 6.88 10.54
N ASP A 801 3.96 8.07 11.06
CA ASP A 801 3.13 9.27 10.93
C ASP A 801 3.38 10.07 9.62
N SER A 802 4.31 9.61 8.76
CA SER A 802 4.74 10.38 7.58
C SER A 802 3.92 10.18 6.29
N PHE A 803 2.96 9.26 6.24
CA PHE A 803 2.21 9.01 5.00
C PHE A 803 1.02 9.97 4.81
N PRO A 804 0.84 10.55 3.61
CA PRO A 804 -0.33 11.36 3.30
C PRO A 804 -1.61 10.50 3.29
N GLU A 805 -2.74 11.09 3.70
CA GLU A 805 -4.05 10.42 3.67
C GLU A 805 -4.44 10.02 2.22
N ASP A 806 -5.07 8.84 2.09
CA ASP A 806 -5.56 8.34 0.79
C ASP A 806 -6.59 9.29 0.15
N LYS A 807 -6.40 9.53 -1.14
CA LYS A 807 -7.34 10.26 -1.98
C LYS A 807 -7.67 9.40 -3.21
N PRO A 808 -8.82 8.72 -3.23
CA PRO A 808 -9.13 7.70 -4.22
C PRO A 808 -8.95 8.12 -5.68
N LEU A 809 -9.32 9.36 -6.03
CA LEU A 809 -9.15 9.90 -7.38
C LEU A 809 -7.68 10.15 -7.75
N GLU A 810 -6.88 10.68 -6.81
CA GLU A 810 -5.44 10.88 -7.04
C GLU A 810 -4.74 9.52 -7.20
N SER A 811 -5.10 8.54 -6.35
CA SER A 811 -4.59 7.16 -6.41
C SER A 811 -4.93 6.47 -7.74
N LEU A 812 -6.16 6.64 -8.26
CA LEU A 812 -6.55 6.10 -9.57
C LEU A 812 -5.71 6.69 -10.71
N PHE A 813 -5.50 8.01 -10.72
CA PHE A 813 -4.65 8.65 -11.74
C PHE A 813 -3.20 8.21 -11.65
N ASP A 814 -2.70 7.98 -10.44
CA ASP A 814 -1.33 7.49 -10.24
C ASP A 814 -1.14 6.07 -10.77
N ILE A 815 -2.14 5.20 -10.59
CA ILE A 815 -2.14 3.84 -11.14
C ILE A 815 -2.26 3.85 -12.67
N LEU A 816 -3.09 4.72 -13.24
CA LEU A 816 -3.18 4.88 -14.70
C LEU A 816 -1.82 5.26 -15.31
N LYS A 817 -1.12 6.23 -14.70
CA LYS A 817 0.24 6.62 -15.15
C LYS A 817 1.23 5.48 -14.99
N LEU A 818 1.13 4.73 -13.89
CA LEU A 818 2.00 3.60 -13.62
C LEU A 818 1.80 2.47 -14.63
N GLY A 819 0.55 2.11 -14.93
CA GLY A 819 0.21 1.12 -15.93
C GLY A 819 0.80 1.45 -17.29
N PHE A 820 0.67 2.72 -17.71
CA PHE A 820 1.29 3.18 -18.96
C PHE A 820 2.82 3.12 -18.94
N ARG A 821 3.45 3.50 -17.81
CA ARG A 821 4.91 3.41 -17.65
C ARG A 821 5.40 1.97 -17.76
N GLY A 822 4.69 1.00 -17.17
CA GLY A 822 5.03 -0.42 -17.26
C GLY A 822 5.09 -0.92 -18.70
N TYR A 823 4.07 -0.59 -19.50
CA TYR A 823 4.07 -0.94 -20.92
C TYR A 823 5.19 -0.28 -21.72
N ARG A 824 5.50 0.99 -21.42
CA ARG A 824 6.61 1.69 -22.06
C ARG A 824 7.96 1.05 -21.72
N HIS A 825 8.21 0.71 -20.46
CA HIS A 825 9.46 0.06 -20.07
C HIS A 825 9.58 -1.32 -20.75
N LEU A 826 8.51 -2.13 -20.74
CA LEU A 826 8.49 -3.42 -21.45
C LEU A 826 8.86 -3.27 -22.93
N ALA A 827 8.35 -2.22 -23.59
CA ALA A 827 8.68 -1.90 -24.98
C ALA A 827 10.15 -1.51 -25.20
N GLU A 828 10.78 -0.84 -24.24
CA GLU A 828 12.18 -0.41 -24.34
C GLU A 828 13.14 -1.62 -24.32
N PHE A 829 12.80 -2.67 -23.56
CA PHE A 829 13.54 -3.94 -23.45
C PHE A 829 13.10 -5.04 -24.44
N ALA A 830 12.08 -4.80 -25.28
CA ALA A 830 11.61 -5.77 -26.26
C ALA A 830 12.58 -5.95 -27.45
N PRO A 831 12.58 -7.12 -28.14
CA PRO A 831 13.40 -7.35 -29.33
C PRO A 831 13.16 -6.29 -30.43
N PRO A 832 14.16 -5.99 -31.29
CA PRO A 832 14.09 -4.88 -32.25
C PRO A 832 12.86 -4.91 -33.18
N SER A 833 12.42 -6.09 -33.59
CA SER A 833 11.23 -6.28 -34.43
C SER A 833 9.92 -5.87 -33.75
N VAL A 834 9.82 -6.10 -32.44
CA VAL A 834 8.64 -5.77 -31.62
C VAL A 834 8.70 -4.31 -31.15
N LYS A 835 9.91 -3.76 -30.99
CA LYS A 835 10.17 -2.38 -30.58
C LYS A 835 9.53 -1.34 -31.51
N VAL A 836 9.48 -1.62 -32.82
CA VAL A 836 8.83 -0.73 -33.80
C VAL A 836 7.32 -0.63 -33.56
N ILE A 837 6.65 -1.79 -33.40
CA ILE A 837 5.21 -1.88 -33.16
C ILE A 837 4.84 -1.18 -31.85
N PHE A 838 5.59 -1.47 -30.78
CA PHE A 838 5.35 -0.84 -29.49
C PHE A 838 5.60 0.67 -29.54
N ARG A 839 6.64 1.13 -30.23
CA ARG A 839 6.93 2.57 -30.35
C ARG A 839 5.77 3.30 -31.03
N SER A 840 5.26 2.75 -32.13
CA SER A 840 4.07 3.29 -32.82
C SER A 840 2.83 3.30 -31.92
N PHE A 841 2.60 2.25 -31.13
CA PHE A 841 1.50 2.21 -30.17
C PHE A 841 1.68 3.22 -29.02
N THR A 842 2.88 3.32 -28.44
CA THR A 842 3.16 4.29 -27.38
C THR A 842 3.08 5.73 -27.89
N ASP A 843 3.45 5.98 -29.14
CA ASP A 843 3.31 7.29 -29.79
C ASP A 843 1.84 7.62 -30.05
N LEU A 844 1.03 6.63 -30.46
CA LEU A 844 -0.44 6.78 -30.58
C LEU A 844 -1.07 7.10 -29.24
N VAL A 845 -0.72 6.37 -28.17
CA VAL A 845 -1.26 6.63 -26.83
C VAL A 845 -0.76 7.97 -26.29
N ALA A 846 0.52 8.32 -26.46
CA ALA A 846 1.04 9.64 -26.09
C ALA A 846 0.33 10.76 -26.86
N TRP A 847 -0.04 10.50 -28.12
CA TRP A 847 -0.86 11.40 -28.92
C TRP A 847 -2.28 11.53 -28.37
N VAL A 848 -2.95 10.45 -27.96
CA VAL A 848 -4.27 10.50 -27.29
C VAL A 848 -4.18 11.23 -25.94
N VAL A 849 -3.19 10.91 -25.12
CA VAL A 849 -2.93 11.56 -23.82
C VAL A 849 -2.64 13.05 -23.98
N SER A 850 -2.10 13.48 -25.13
CA SER A 850 -1.88 14.91 -25.41
C SER A 850 -3.15 15.76 -25.47
N PHE A 851 -4.34 15.13 -25.57
CA PHE A 851 -5.64 15.81 -25.52
C PHE A 851 -6.18 15.94 -24.09
N ILE A 852 -5.56 15.31 -23.09
CA ILE A 852 -6.01 15.38 -21.70
C ILE A 852 -5.68 16.77 -21.13
N PRO A 853 -6.68 17.51 -20.61
CA PRO A 853 -6.48 18.82 -20.01
C PRO A 853 -5.48 18.82 -18.83
N ARG A 854 -4.72 19.90 -18.64
CA ARG A 854 -3.72 20.05 -17.57
C ARG A 854 -4.04 21.21 -16.61
N ARG A 855 -3.79 21.02 -15.31
CA ARG A 855 -3.91 22.10 -14.30
C ARG A 855 -2.83 23.17 -14.48
N PRO A 856 -3.18 24.48 -14.43
CA PRO A 856 -2.21 25.55 -14.33
C PRO A 856 -1.36 25.40 -13.05
N ALA A 857 -0.04 25.54 -13.15
CA ALA A 857 0.87 25.42 -12.01
C ALA A 857 0.78 26.65 -11.09
N ARG A 858 0.59 26.45 -9.77
CA ARG A 858 0.35 27.54 -8.81
C ARG A 858 1.49 28.57 -8.67
N ASN A 859 2.72 28.22 -9.06
CA ASN A 859 3.93 29.00 -8.76
C ASN A 859 4.36 30.01 -9.84
N MET A 860 3.71 30.08 -11.01
CA MET A 860 4.10 31.02 -12.10
C MET A 860 3.26 32.31 -12.13
N ALA A 861 2.28 32.48 -11.24
CA ALA A 861 1.37 33.64 -11.27
C ALA A 861 1.94 34.93 -10.64
N VAL A 862 3.19 34.93 -10.15
CA VAL A 862 3.81 36.09 -9.49
C VAL A 862 5.01 36.60 -10.31
N GLN A 863 4.74 37.12 -11.50
CA GLN A 863 5.60 38.11 -12.17
C GLN A 863 4.67 39.06 -12.92
N GLN A 864 4.10 40.03 -12.20
CA GLN A 864 3.60 41.25 -12.84
C GLN A 864 4.81 42.16 -13.09
N PRO A 865 5.02 42.68 -14.30
CA PRO A 865 5.99 43.76 -14.50
C PRO A 865 5.43 45.01 -13.82
N THR A 866 6.15 45.50 -12.82
CA THR A 866 5.98 46.85 -12.27
C THR A 866 6.28 47.87 -13.36
N THR A 867 5.27 48.63 -13.75
CA THR A 867 5.43 50.02 -14.23
C THR A 867 4.80 50.93 -13.21
#